data_AF-A0A6N4SPA6-F1
#
_entry.id   AF-A0A6N4SPA6-F1
#
_cell.length_a   1.000
_cell.length_b   1.000
_cell.length_c   1.000
_cell.angle_alpha   90.00
_cell.angle_beta   90.00
_cell.angle_gamma   90.00
#
_symmetry.space_group_name_H-M   'P 1'
#
loop_
_entity.id
_entity.type
_entity.pdbx_description
1 polymer ?
#
loop_
_entity_poly.entity_id
_entity_poly.type
_entity_poly.pdbx_seq_one_letter_code
_entity_poly.pdbx_strand_id
1 'polypeptide(L)'
;MEKFLRIKIENENLIADHTFDKVKKRKQEYFNLTFCTGKIKAVALSMLFFLLLSYSGHAAVKTSAAAGNWNVAANWTSSGVPGSTDQVTVNNIMTLNADLTINSGGIYTFNSNSTGTMVLKMGDHLLTGGGDLNINAPAVVTMGSGDLYFGTIHVYAGATLNITGNLDITASNIIVDEGGILNVGGNFLNTNSSVVVNGIIAIGGKYVSNATALASATVTGTGSITSNGVMTNSTFLGSSTIFGSSGDCNAGPCNGGCIAGMTALPVTGPGMICSGTSNLVYTTNPVSGASSYVWTLPAGTVITSGANTRTITVTAGATSGNISVRPTNTTCAGTTASLAVTAGVPTGTAAISGAATACQSTGGFVYAVSGVNAATTYNWSVPPGASITSGAGTNTITVTMGTTAGAISVTPANICGNATGVTVATKAVALSVQPAAAIAYPYTTYCKNTTTQAPLITGTTGGTFSSSPTGLSMNSLTGIITGSSSTARAYTITYTAPAATGCSNATATQSITIVSTNMTPVTSAITGSGSSCQNGTGTYSITNTVTSYDWKLPSGSTISSGSSTQSIGVLFGTASGVISVTPLTTCAGNTATVTVTVSPCAKTWNGSAGSDWSTAANWSPSIVPAATEDVTIANVASKPVVSAGATGNTKNLTINSGAGLTISSAGTVNVTGNVVNNGTFTASSGSTLGFTGTTAQTITGVPSIYNLNINNAAGVSVLSPLAANGTISLLNGALTTNSNLTLEFDNGGNVGYAASDAGSISGNVAGRRNALIRTHYVAAPFNGVSSAQVGATTPLFYNGNWKMYVKSFDNQGWNAITDATMAMPLGTGYSVALPSLSVLLFSGTYNHNFQLTGTSYSNTVAGKYMLVGNPYPSTLDWSSTSGWTKTNIADAIYLWSASTNQISSWVGGVTSGPNASKYIPAMQAFMVTTTGSGGMASLGINNNARVSNQNVAYAREGADETVRIKIQTENSDLWDDAVIRFNEMATNDFDPDFDAYKIINYGIAPSIYTTLGSTLYSINSVADPLALSSIPVSVKLPSDGNYILSVVKSDPAIDYVLIDKKFGIENLISGPGYTFVGLASDNTDRFELQLRTAVTTGIYQTQAHSGLKINAAPKGFVIQTDMYAANDARIEILDMTGKIIQVMAQNNLNSGTTFVPLDLADGAYLIKVSVAEEEFSGMISLIR
;
A
#
# COMPACT_ATOMS: atom_id res chain seq x y z
N MET A 1 -24.47 11.27 -19.20
CA MET A 1 -25.49 11.71 -20.17
C MET A 1 -26.32 12.77 -19.49
N GLU A 2 -26.63 13.88 -20.16
CA GLU A 2 -27.62 14.88 -19.71
C GLU A 2 -27.42 15.49 -18.31
N LYS A 3 -26.76 16.67 -18.25
CA LYS A 3 -27.06 17.63 -17.19
C LYS A 3 -26.82 19.05 -17.65
N PHE A 4 -27.90 19.81 -17.56
CA PHE A 4 -28.06 21.18 -18.01
C PHE A 4 -27.20 22.17 -17.22
N LEU A 5 -26.65 23.09 -18.02
CA LEU A 5 -26.20 24.44 -17.75
C LEU A 5 -27.25 25.27 -16.97
N ARG A 6 -26.81 26.11 -16.01
CA ARG A 6 -27.55 27.31 -15.56
C ARG A 6 -26.55 28.41 -15.18
N ILE A 7 -26.40 29.37 -16.09
CA ILE A 7 -25.99 30.74 -15.79
C ILE A 7 -27.25 31.52 -15.38
N LYS A 8 -27.13 32.27 -14.29
CA LYS A 8 -28.04 33.29 -13.73
C LYS A 8 -27.12 34.52 -13.57
N ILE A 9 -27.32 35.64 -14.25
CA ILE A 9 -28.42 36.60 -14.12
C ILE A 9 -28.94 36.90 -15.54
N GLU A 10 -30.19 36.53 -15.83
CA GLU A 10 -30.81 36.68 -17.16
C GLU A 10 -31.09 38.15 -17.52
N ASN A 11 -30.78 38.55 -18.76
CA ASN A 11 -31.80 38.64 -19.81
C ASN A 11 -31.18 39.02 -21.18
N GLU A 12 -31.62 38.30 -22.21
CA GLU A 12 -31.34 38.52 -23.63
C GLU A 12 -32.08 39.76 -24.15
N ASN A 13 -31.49 40.49 -25.12
CA ASN A 13 -32.08 40.60 -26.46
C ASN A 13 -31.30 41.52 -27.43
N LEU A 14 -31.30 41.07 -28.70
CA LEU A 14 -31.40 41.84 -29.94
C LEU A 14 -30.11 42.36 -30.64
N ILE A 15 -29.89 41.71 -31.81
CA ILE A 15 -29.69 42.28 -33.16
C ILE A 15 -28.26 42.64 -33.60
N ALA A 16 -27.80 41.87 -34.60
CA ALA A 16 -27.25 42.24 -35.93
C ALA A 16 -26.23 43.40 -36.04
N ASP A 17 -25.32 43.47 -37.00
CA ASP A 17 -25.20 42.84 -38.30
C ASP A 17 -23.76 43.07 -38.80
N HIS A 18 -23.36 42.23 -39.74
CA HIS A 18 -22.30 42.36 -40.73
C HIS A 18 -21.58 43.70 -40.90
N THR A 19 -20.25 43.65 -41.07
CA THR A 19 -19.55 43.98 -42.34
C THR A 19 -18.03 43.82 -42.17
N PHE A 20 -17.42 42.90 -42.91
CA PHE A 20 -16.67 43.12 -44.15
C PHE A 20 -15.24 43.67 -43.97
N ASP A 21 -14.33 42.83 -44.43
CA ASP A 21 -13.16 43.17 -45.25
C ASP A 21 -11.92 43.84 -44.62
N LYS A 22 -10.81 43.13 -44.87
CA LYS A 22 -9.57 43.63 -45.46
C LYS A 22 -8.69 44.61 -44.66
N VAL A 23 -7.49 44.09 -44.41
CA VAL A 23 -6.23 44.58 -45.01
C VAL A 23 -5.93 46.07 -44.82
N LYS A 24 -4.80 46.30 -44.14
CA LYS A 24 -3.93 47.50 -44.20
C LYS A 24 -4.48 48.78 -43.58
N LYS A 25 -3.89 49.13 -42.43
CA LYS A 25 -2.77 50.09 -42.38
C LYS A 25 -1.77 49.56 -41.34
N ARG A 26 -0.69 48.88 -41.74
CA ARG A 26 0.59 49.46 -42.20
C ARG A 26 1.07 50.64 -41.35
N LYS A 27 2.29 50.48 -40.83
CA LYS A 27 3.33 51.49 -40.64
C LYS A 27 3.13 52.49 -39.50
N GLN A 28 3.69 52.17 -38.33
CA GLN A 28 4.73 53.04 -37.78
C GLN A 28 6.05 52.52 -38.34
N GLU A 29 6.52 53.17 -39.39
CA GLU A 29 7.93 53.13 -39.77
C GLU A 29 8.73 53.80 -38.65
N TYR A 30 9.88 53.22 -38.31
CA TYR A 30 11.00 54.02 -37.80
C TYR A 30 11.29 55.09 -38.85
N PHE A 31 10.81 56.31 -38.65
CA PHE A 31 11.33 57.48 -39.33
C PHE A 31 11.56 58.56 -38.28
N ASN A 32 12.75 58.52 -37.69
CA ASN A 32 13.34 59.72 -37.10
C ASN A 32 13.59 60.70 -38.25
N LEU A 33 12.83 61.80 -38.19
CA LEU A 33 13.15 63.14 -38.67
C LEU A 33 14.67 63.41 -38.59
N THR A 34 15.29 64.02 -39.60
CA THR A 34 15.22 65.48 -39.76
C THR A 34 15.31 65.89 -41.23
N PHE A 35 14.28 66.61 -41.68
CA PHE A 35 14.33 67.48 -42.85
C PHE A 35 15.41 68.55 -42.68
N CYS A 36 16.30 68.65 -43.67
CA CYS A 36 16.47 69.88 -44.45
C CYS A 36 16.34 69.42 -45.90
N THR A 37 15.43 69.83 -46.78
CA THR A 37 14.48 70.96 -46.86
C THR A 37 13.59 70.71 -48.09
N GLY A 38 12.32 71.13 -48.06
CA GLY A 38 11.66 71.74 -49.23
C GLY A 38 10.69 70.89 -50.08
N LYS A 39 9.38 71.09 -49.84
CA LYS A 39 8.25 71.19 -50.79
C LYS A 39 8.38 70.55 -52.19
N ILE A 40 7.46 69.64 -52.55
CA ILE A 40 6.47 69.77 -53.67
C ILE A 40 5.64 68.47 -53.82
N LYS A 41 4.33 68.65 -54.05
CA LYS A 41 3.30 67.64 -54.31
C LYS A 41 3.31 67.15 -55.77
N ALA A 42 2.75 65.96 -55.98
CA ALA A 42 1.93 65.51 -57.12
C ALA A 42 2.55 65.56 -58.54
N VAL A 43 2.70 64.39 -59.21
CA VAL A 43 2.45 64.20 -60.67
C VAL A 43 2.66 62.76 -61.17
N ALA A 44 3.47 61.88 -60.55
CA ALA A 44 3.78 60.57 -61.16
C ALA A 44 2.85 59.40 -60.76
N LEU A 45 1.62 59.67 -60.31
CA LEU A 45 0.54 58.69 -60.07
C LEU A 45 -0.20 58.30 -61.38
N SER A 46 0.22 58.84 -62.53
CA SER A 46 -0.52 58.72 -63.81
C SER A 46 0.02 57.69 -64.81
N MET A 47 1.19 57.06 -64.58
CA MET A 47 1.75 56.07 -65.53
C MET A 47 1.44 54.60 -65.17
N LEU A 48 0.88 54.34 -64.00
CA LEU A 48 0.54 52.97 -63.54
C LEU A 48 -0.80 52.46 -64.13
N PHE A 49 -1.55 53.29 -64.86
CA PHE A 49 -2.89 52.98 -65.35
C PHE A 49 -2.92 52.40 -66.79
N PHE A 50 -1.76 52.30 -67.48
CA PHE A 50 -1.69 51.85 -68.88
C PHE A 50 -0.89 50.56 -69.14
N LEU A 51 -0.33 49.92 -68.10
CA LEU A 51 0.32 48.60 -68.21
C LEU A 51 -0.52 47.45 -67.62
N LEU A 52 -1.81 47.71 -67.36
CA LEU A 52 -2.76 46.79 -66.71
C LEU A 52 -3.77 46.15 -67.68
N LEU A 53 -3.54 46.23 -68.99
CA LEU A 53 -4.41 45.68 -70.04
C LEU A 53 -3.62 44.93 -71.12
N SER A 54 -2.88 43.90 -70.71
CA SER A 54 -2.53 42.75 -71.57
C SER A 54 -1.81 41.69 -70.72
N TYR A 55 -2.58 40.74 -70.18
CA TYR A 55 -2.25 39.33 -69.85
C TYR A 55 -3.25 38.82 -68.80
N SER A 56 -4.53 38.75 -69.16
CA SER A 56 -5.51 37.92 -68.45
C SER A 56 -5.60 36.55 -69.13
N GLY A 57 -4.60 35.71 -68.92
CA GLY A 57 -4.76 34.26 -69.10
C GLY A 57 -5.33 33.70 -67.80
N HIS A 58 -6.61 33.33 -67.78
CA HIS A 58 -7.20 32.66 -66.62
C HIS A 58 -6.49 31.31 -66.43
N ALA A 59 -5.97 31.04 -65.23
CA ALA A 59 -5.38 29.75 -64.87
C ALA A 59 -6.42 28.65 -65.06
N ALA A 60 -6.15 27.68 -65.93
CA ALA A 60 -7.06 26.56 -66.15
C ALA A 60 -6.90 25.55 -65.02
N VAL A 61 -8.00 24.95 -64.56
CA VAL A 61 -7.95 23.81 -63.64
C VAL A 61 -7.87 22.52 -64.44
N LYS A 62 -6.84 21.71 -64.19
CA LYS A 62 -6.63 20.45 -64.92
C LYS A 62 -6.36 19.30 -63.97
N THR A 63 -7.05 18.19 -64.20
CA THR A 63 -6.84 16.96 -63.44
C THR A 63 -6.41 15.85 -64.40
N SER A 64 -5.46 15.01 -63.99
CA SER A 64 -5.06 13.84 -64.78
C SER A 64 -6.25 12.89 -64.91
N ALA A 65 -6.77 12.69 -66.11
CA ALA A 65 -7.93 11.84 -66.39
C ALA A 65 -7.55 10.36 -66.56
N ALA A 66 -6.32 10.07 -67.02
CA ALA A 66 -5.80 8.71 -67.21
C ALA A 66 -4.27 8.69 -66.99
N ALA A 67 -3.71 7.50 -66.76
CA ALA A 67 -2.26 7.31 -66.69
C ALA A 67 -1.61 7.40 -68.08
N GLY A 68 -0.40 7.96 -68.18
CA GLY A 68 0.34 8.06 -69.44
C GLY A 68 1.29 9.27 -69.54
N ASN A 69 1.69 9.60 -70.77
CA ASN A 69 2.61 10.72 -71.03
C ASN A 69 1.97 12.08 -70.71
N TRP A 70 2.68 12.94 -69.97
CA TRP A 70 2.21 14.26 -69.53
C TRP A 70 1.78 15.17 -70.68
N ASN A 71 2.57 15.17 -71.76
CA ASN A 71 2.38 16.05 -72.92
C ASN A 71 1.28 15.56 -73.89
N VAL A 72 0.53 14.52 -73.54
CA VAL A 72 -0.61 14.06 -74.35
C VAL A 72 -1.90 14.70 -73.82
N ALA A 73 -2.48 15.59 -74.61
CA ALA A 73 -3.67 16.38 -74.24
C ALA A 73 -4.89 15.52 -73.81
N ALA A 74 -5.02 14.31 -74.34
CA ALA A 74 -6.10 13.37 -74.01
C ALA A 74 -6.03 12.82 -72.57
N ASN A 75 -4.87 12.91 -71.91
CA ASN A 75 -4.70 12.42 -70.54
C ASN A 75 -5.21 13.43 -69.48
N TRP A 76 -5.80 14.55 -69.91
CA TRP A 76 -6.25 15.64 -69.05
C TRP A 76 -7.75 15.94 -69.27
N THR A 77 -8.45 16.29 -68.18
CA THR A 77 -9.91 16.49 -68.16
C THR A 77 -10.44 17.61 -69.07
N SER A 78 -9.58 18.50 -69.58
CA SER A 78 -9.93 19.62 -70.46
C SER A 78 -9.05 19.66 -71.71
N SER A 79 -9.00 18.55 -72.46
CA SER A 79 -8.39 18.39 -73.80
C SER A 79 -7.26 19.37 -74.16
N GLY A 80 -6.22 19.42 -73.33
CA GLY A 80 -5.08 20.32 -73.46
C GLY A 80 -4.08 20.11 -72.33
N VAL A 81 -2.78 20.07 -72.66
CA VAL A 81 -1.67 19.84 -71.71
C VAL A 81 -1.60 20.97 -70.66
N PRO A 82 -1.34 20.68 -69.36
CA PRO A 82 -1.22 21.73 -68.34
C PRO A 82 -0.11 22.73 -68.62
N GLY A 83 -0.46 24.01 -68.57
CA GLY A 83 0.46 25.13 -68.73
C GLY A 83 1.01 25.61 -67.39
N SER A 84 2.16 26.28 -67.42
CA SER A 84 2.95 26.65 -66.23
C SER A 84 2.26 27.50 -65.15
N THR A 85 1.12 28.13 -65.44
CA THR A 85 0.34 28.95 -64.50
C THR A 85 -0.98 28.29 -64.07
N ASP A 86 -1.22 27.04 -64.51
CA ASP A 86 -2.46 26.31 -64.25
C ASP A 86 -2.52 25.79 -62.81
N GLN A 87 -3.73 25.41 -62.39
CA GLN A 87 -3.99 24.68 -61.16
C GLN A 87 -4.12 23.20 -61.50
N VAL A 88 -3.12 22.40 -61.16
CA VAL A 88 -2.96 21.04 -61.67
C VAL A 88 -3.04 20.03 -60.53
N THR A 89 -3.96 19.08 -60.67
CA THR A 89 -4.11 17.96 -59.73
C THR A 89 -3.74 16.65 -60.42
N VAL A 90 -2.73 15.97 -59.91
CA VAL A 90 -2.24 14.70 -60.46
C VAL A 90 -2.64 13.59 -59.52
N ASN A 91 -3.54 12.72 -59.99
CA ASN A 91 -4.10 11.59 -59.26
C ASN A 91 -3.75 10.24 -59.88
N ASN A 92 -3.28 10.23 -61.14
CA ASN A 92 -2.91 9.05 -61.91
C ASN A 92 -1.39 9.03 -62.19
N ILE A 93 -0.82 7.86 -62.45
CA ILE A 93 0.61 7.72 -62.78
C ILE A 93 0.92 8.42 -64.12
N MET A 94 1.69 9.50 -64.09
CA MET A 94 2.08 10.26 -65.28
C MET A 94 3.58 10.14 -65.54
N THR A 95 3.99 10.00 -66.80
CA THR A 95 5.40 10.11 -67.21
C THR A 95 5.63 11.46 -67.87
N LEU A 96 6.46 12.31 -67.30
CA LEU A 96 6.88 13.57 -67.92
C LEU A 96 8.05 13.28 -68.86
N ASN A 97 7.94 13.79 -70.09
CA ASN A 97 8.99 13.70 -71.10
C ASN A 97 9.57 15.08 -71.44
N ALA A 98 9.46 16.04 -70.50
CA ALA A 98 10.01 17.39 -70.55
C ALA A 98 10.12 17.96 -69.13
N ASP A 99 10.87 19.05 -68.94
CA ASP A 99 11.00 19.74 -67.65
C ASP A 99 9.66 20.33 -67.19
N LEU A 100 9.40 20.30 -65.87
CA LEU A 100 8.22 20.94 -65.31
C LEU A 100 8.55 22.37 -64.91
N THR A 101 7.88 23.35 -65.54
CA THR A 101 7.93 24.75 -65.12
C THR A 101 6.65 25.17 -64.42
N ILE A 102 6.73 25.61 -63.16
CA ILE A 102 5.60 26.18 -62.40
C ILE A 102 5.86 27.67 -62.15
N ASN A 103 5.16 28.53 -62.87
CA ASN A 103 5.27 29.98 -62.78
C ASN A 103 4.34 30.53 -61.69
N SER A 104 4.61 31.76 -61.24
CA SER A 104 3.80 32.48 -60.25
C SER A 104 2.30 32.37 -60.54
N GLY A 105 1.55 31.87 -59.55
CA GLY A 105 0.10 31.62 -59.64
C GLY A 105 -0.29 30.19 -60.05
N GLY A 106 0.64 29.38 -60.53
CA GLY A 106 0.45 27.95 -60.74
C GLY A 106 0.62 27.16 -59.44
N ILE A 107 -0.26 26.18 -59.20
CA ILE A 107 -0.19 25.26 -58.05
C ILE A 107 -0.37 23.84 -58.54
N TYR A 108 0.61 22.99 -58.25
CA TYR A 108 0.65 21.62 -58.71
C TYR A 108 0.61 20.70 -57.49
N THR A 109 -0.47 19.92 -57.39
CA THR A 109 -0.70 19.02 -56.25
C THR A 109 -0.67 17.57 -56.72
N PHE A 110 0.21 16.78 -56.11
CA PHE A 110 0.37 15.37 -56.39
C PHE A 110 -0.27 14.54 -55.27
N ASN A 111 -1.30 13.77 -55.63
CA ASN A 111 -1.98 12.83 -54.75
C ASN A 111 -1.85 11.41 -55.31
N SER A 112 -1.87 10.39 -54.44
CA SER A 112 -1.83 8.99 -54.87
C SER A 112 -3.23 8.36 -54.81
N ASN A 113 -3.85 8.06 -55.96
CA ASN A 113 -5.18 7.44 -56.00
C ASN A 113 -5.22 5.98 -56.51
N SER A 114 -4.08 5.30 -56.68
CA SER A 114 -4.05 3.85 -57.01
C SER A 114 -2.96 3.11 -56.21
N THR A 115 -3.16 1.80 -56.02
CA THR A 115 -2.36 0.87 -55.18
C THR A 115 -0.93 0.61 -55.67
N GLY A 116 -0.36 1.46 -56.52
CA GLY A 116 1.03 1.38 -56.99
C GLY A 116 1.78 2.68 -56.73
N THR A 117 3.06 2.58 -56.36
CA THR A 117 3.97 3.72 -56.16
C THR A 117 3.94 4.64 -57.39
N MET A 118 3.43 5.85 -57.24
CA MET A 118 3.27 6.79 -58.34
C MET A 118 4.62 7.39 -58.74
N VAL A 119 5.47 6.64 -59.43
CA VAL A 119 6.74 7.13 -59.98
C VAL A 119 6.43 8.04 -61.17
N LEU A 120 6.16 9.31 -60.90
CA LEU A 120 6.39 10.33 -61.92
C LEU A 120 7.89 10.36 -62.20
N LYS A 121 8.30 10.16 -63.45
CA LYS A 121 9.60 10.64 -63.93
C LYS A 121 9.33 12.01 -64.50
N MET A 122 9.65 13.04 -63.73
CA MET A 122 9.67 14.41 -64.20
C MET A 122 10.92 14.59 -65.07
N GLY A 123 10.91 15.51 -66.05
CA GLY A 123 12.07 15.72 -66.93
C GLY A 123 13.36 15.98 -66.16
N ASP A 124 14.45 16.18 -66.88
CA ASP A 124 15.78 16.28 -66.28
C ASP A 124 15.88 17.37 -65.19
N HIS A 125 14.98 18.38 -65.23
CA HIS A 125 14.90 19.47 -64.23
C HIS A 125 13.47 19.85 -63.75
N LEU A 126 13.32 20.12 -62.44
CA LEU A 126 12.24 20.95 -61.87
C LEU A 126 12.62 22.43 -62.00
N LEU A 127 11.75 23.28 -62.55
CA LEU A 127 11.95 24.72 -62.57
C LEU A 127 10.72 25.42 -61.98
N THR A 128 10.88 26.29 -60.99
CA THR A 128 9.77 27.16 -60.55
C THR A 128 10.10 28.63 -60.75
N GLY A 129 9.18 29.37 -61.36
CA GLY A 129 9.19 30.82 -61.49
C GLY A 129 8.19 31.48 -60.55
N GLY A 130 8.11 31.02 -59.30
CA GLY A 130 7.24 31.57 -58.24
C GLY A 130 5.96 30.82 -57.91
N GLY A 131 5.75 29.59 -58.39
CA GLY A 131 4.58 28.76 -58.06
C GLY A 131 4.81 27.72 -56.97
N ASP A 132 3.76 26.97 -56.62
CA ASP A 132 3.76 26.00 -55.51
C ASP A 132 3.69 24.54 -55.98
N LEU A 133 4.51 23.69 -55.37
CA LEU A 133 4.54 22.25 -55.55
C LEU A 133 4.19 21.55 -54.22
N ASN A 134 3.05 20.85 -54.20
CA ASN A 134 2.53 20.16 -53.02
C ASN A 134 2.55 18.64 -53.23
N ILE A 135 3.21 17.91 -52.33
CA ILE A 135 3.27 16.44 -52.34
C ILE A 135 2.50 15.90 -51.15
N ASN A 136 1.31 15.38 -51.40
CA ASN A 136 0.41 14.86 -50.37
C ASN A 136 0.60 13.36 -50.17
N ALA A 137 0.45 12.88 -48.94
CA ALA A 137 0.56 11.46 -48.64
C ALA A 137 -0.54 10.64 -49.34
N PRO A 138 -0.26 9.38 -49.72
CA PRO A 138 1.02 8.67 -49.61
C PRO A 138 1.91 8.80 -50.86
N ALA A 139 1.88 9.93 -51.57
CA ALA A 139 2.59 10.06 -52.83
C ALA A 139 4.12 9.98 -52.65
N VAL A 140 4.76 9.24 -53.56
CA VAL A 140 6.22 9.17 -53.71
C VAL A 140 6.58 9.74 -55.08
N VAL A 141 7.06 10.98 -55.13
CA VAL A 141 7.38 11.66 -56.39
C VAL A 141 8.89 11.64 -56.60
N THR A 142 9.35 11.32 -57.81
CA THR A 142 10.77 11.30 -58.15
C THR A 142 11.08 12.26 -59.30
N MET A 143 12.13 13.04 -59.19
CA MET A 143 12.50 14.07 -60.17
C MET A 143 14.00 14.00 -60.46
N GLY A 144 14.43 14.62 -61.55
CA GLY A 144 15.84 14.78 -61.91
C GLY A 144 16.58 15.70 -60.94
N SER A 145 17.26 16.72 -61.45
CA SER A 145 17.71 17.85 -60.63
C SER A 145 16.54 18.84 -60.43
N GLY A 146 16.68 19.82 -59.54
CA GLY A 146 15.63 20.83 -59.35
C GLY A 146 16.17 22.20 -58.96
N ASP A 147 15.68 23.23 -59.65
CA ASP A 147 15.97 24.63 -59.36
C ASP A 147 14.68 25.34 -58.95
N LEU A 148 14.69 25.93 -57.74
CA LEU A 148 13.52 26.60 -57.16
C LEU A 148 13.78 28.10 -57.03
N TYR A 149 13.11 28.92 -57.84
CA TYR A 149 13.22 30.38 -57.82
C TYR A 149 11.88 31.02 -57.39
N PHE A 150 11.88 31.71 -56.24
CA PHE A 150 10.71 32.38 -55.63
C PHE A 150 9.47 31.50 -55.34
N GLY A 151 9.61 30.17 -55.33
CA GLY A 151 8.49 29.22 -55.18
C GLY A 151 8.46 28.49 -53.84
N THR A 152 7.48 27.62 -53.65
CA THR A 152 7.36 26.76 -52.46
C THR A 152 7.30 25.29 -52.83
N ILE A 153 8.07 24.46 -52.13
CA ILE A 153 7.86 23.00 -52.08
C ILE A 153 7.36 22.64 -50.68
N HIS A 154 6.21 21.97 -50.61
CA HIS A 154 5.70 21.41 -49.36
C HIS A 154 5.58 19.89 -49.47
N VAL A 155 6.33 19.18 -48.63
CA VAL A 155 6.23 17.73 -48.44
C VAL A 155 5.48 17.46 -47.15
N TYR A 156 4.23 17.02 -47.28
CA TYR A 156 3.37 16.73 -46.13
C TYR A 156 3.75 15.43 -45.44
N ALA A 157 3.28 15.26 -44.20
CA ALA A 157 3.48 14.07 -43.38
C ALA A 157 3.08 12.78 -44.13
N GLY A 158 3.98 11.80 -44.21
CA GLY A 158 3.75 10.51 -44.89
C GLY A 158 3.97 10.54 -46.41
N ALA A 159 4.37 11.68 -46.99
CA ALA A 159 4.75 11.80 -48.38
C ALA A 159 6.28 11.74 -48.56
N THR A 160 6.74 11.39 -49.77
CA THR A 160 8.17 11.37 -50.11
C THR A 160 8.43 12.09 -51.43
N LEU A 161 9.39 13.02 -51.43
CA LEU A 161 9.93 13.63 -52.63
C LEU A 161 11.40 13.21 -52.80
N ASN A 162 11.72 12.60 -53.93
CA ASN A 162 13.07 12.19 -54.30
C ASN A 162 13.57 13.07 -55.45
N ILE A 163 14.52 13.94 -55.19
CA ILE A 163 15.30 14.64 -56.22
C ILE A 163 16.54 13.79 -56.47
N THR A 164 16.68 13.19 -57.66
CA THR A 164 17.78 12.27 -57.95
C THR A 164 19.10 13.00 -58.24
N GLY A 165 19.03 14.25 -58.69
CA GLY A 165 20.17 15.13 -58.95
C GLY A 165 20.39 16.20 -57.88
N ASN A 166 20.92 17.35 -58.29
CA ASN A 166 21.13 18.49 -57.38
C ASN A 166 19.80 19.22 -57.11
N LEU A 167 19.71 19.88 -55.95
CA LEU A 167 18.61 20.78 -55.59
C LEU A 167 19.16 22.16 -55.28
N ASP A 168 18.90 23.14 -56.14
CA ASP A 168 19.35 24.51 -55.96
C ASP A 168 18.15 25.43 -55.70
N ILE A 169 18.07 26.04 -54.52
CA ILE A 169 16.97 26.93 -54.16
C ILE A 169 17.45 28.37 -53.98
N THR A 170 16.72 29.32 -54.54
CA THR A 170 16.99 30.76 -54.40
C THR A 170 15.74 31.56 -54.07
N ALA A 171 15.78 32.30 -52.96
CA ALA A 171 14.67 33.12 -52.46
C ALA A 171 13.33 32.37 -52.37
N SER A 172 13.39 31.08 -52.02
CA SER A 172 12.27 30.15 -52.05
C SER A 172 11.98 29.56 -50.65
N ASN A 173 10.95 28.72 -50.55
CA ASN A 173 10.60 28.02 -49.32
C ASN A 173 10.55 26.49 -49.54
N ILE A 174 11.15 25.75 -48.62
CA ILE A 174 10.92 24.30 -48.49
C ILE A 174 10.36 24.03 -47.11
N ILE A 175 9.26 23.27 -47.05
CA ILE A 175 8.65 22.82 -45.80
C ILE A 175 8.53 21.30 -45.86
N VAL A 176 9.14 20.63 -44.87
CA VAL A 176 9.01 19.18 -44.67
C VAL A 176 8.39 18.96 -43.30
N ASP A 177 7.13 18.55 -43.28
CA ASP A 177 6.39 18.29 -42.05
C ASP A 177 6.91 17.04 -41.34
N GLU A 178 6.55 16.88 -40.07
CA GLU A 178 6.87 15.68 -39.29
C GLU A 178 6.37 14.42 -40.01
N GLY A 179 7.25 13.44 -40.22
CA GLY A 179 6.95 12.23 -41.00
C GLY A 179 6.99 12.39 -42.53
N GLY A 180 7.24 13.58 -43.07
CA GLY A 180 7.56 13.81 -44.48
C GLY A 180 9.05 13.55 -44.77
N ILE A 181 9.36 13.12 -46.00
CA ILE A 181 10.74 12.80 -46.41
C ILE A 181 11.10 13.52 -47.71
N LEU A 182 12.19 14.31 -47.68
CA LEU A 182 12.83 14.87 -48.87
C LEU A 182 14.22 14.25 -49.04
N ASN A 183 14.41 13.50 -50.11
CA ASN A 183 15.70 12.93 -50.47
C ASN A 183 16.29 13.74 -51.64
N VAL A 184 17.55 14.16 -51.51
CA VAL A 184 18.33 14.82 -52.56
C VAL A 184 19.54 13.94 -52.87
N GLY A 185 19.58 13.30 -54.03
CA GLY A 185 20.66 12.40 -54.43
C GLY A 185 21.99 13.11 -54.66
N GLY A 186 21.95 14.36 -55.15
CA GLY A 186 23.10 15.22 -55.39
C GLY A 186 23.37 16.23 -54.28
N ASN A 187 23.93 17.38 -54.66
CA ASN A 187 24.16 18.50 -53.73
C ASN A 187 22.87 19.29 -53.48
N PHE A 188 22.76 19.90 -52.30
CA PHE A 188 21.68 20.82 -51.97
C PHE A 188 22.26 22.21 -51.66
N LEU A 189 22.05 23.16 -52.57
CA LEU A 189 22.43 24.57 -52.40
C LEU A 189 21.22 25.41 -51.98
N ASN A 190 21.29 26.04 -50.81
CA ASN A 190 20.30 26.98 -50.30
C ASN A 190 20.84 28.41 -50.36
N THR A 191 20.32 29.22 -51.29
CA THR A 191 20.68 30.64 -51.43
C THR A 191 19.50 31.53 -51.01
N ASN A 192 19.66 32.34 -49.95
CA ASN A 192 18.62 33.27 -49.47
C ASN A 192 17.21 32.63 -49.26
N SER A 193 17.11 31.33 -49.03
CA SER A 193 15.82 30.60 -48.94
C SER A 193 15.58 30.08 -47.52
N SER A 194 14.31 29.84 -47.19
CA SER A 194 13.90 29.26 -45.90
C SER A 194 13.59 27.79 -46.04
N VAL A 195 14.23 26.96 -45.22
CA VAL A 195 14.00 25.52 -45.15
C VAL A 195 13.54 25.15 -43.75
N VAL A 196 12.29 24.68 -43.62
CA VAL A 196 11.71 24.21 -42.36
C VAL A 196 11.70 22.68 -42.36
N VAL A 197 12.39 22.09 -41.39
CA VAL A 197 12.61 20.64 -41.29
C VAL A 197 12.03 20.14 -39.98
N ASN A 198 10.81 19.63 -40.02
CA ASN A 198 10.21 18.88 -38.91
C ASN A 198 10.24 17.37 -39.17
N GLY A 199 10.34 16.95 -40.45
CA GLY A 199 10.58 15.56 -40.88
C GLY A 199 12.05 15.26 -41.16
N ILE A 200 12.33 14.60 -42.29
CA ILE A 200 13.68 14.19 -42.69
C ILE A 200 14.07 14.82 -44.02
N ILE A 201 15.26 15.43 -44.05
CA ILE A 201 15.98 15.75 -45.28
C ILE A 201 17.26 14.92 -45.34
N ALA A 202 17.41 14.09 -46.37
CA ALA A 202 18.61 13.29 -46.60
C ALA A 202 19.30 13.69 -47.90
N ILE A 203 20.59 13.99 -47.83
CA ILE A 203 21.37 14.56 -48.94
C ILE A 203 22.53 13.62 -49.26
N GLY A 204 22.57 13.10 -50.48
CA GLY A 204 23.64 12.23 -50.97
C GLY A 204 24.95 12.97 -51.23
N GLY A 205 24.88 14.25 -51.60
CA GLY A 205 26.03 15.14 -51.82
C GLY A 205 26.27 16.13 -50.68
N LYS A 206 26.84 17.28 -51.02
CA LYS A 206 27.12 18.39 -50.08
C LYS A 206 25.88 19.24 -49.84
N TYR A 207 25.76 19.76 -48.63
CA TYR A 207 24.85 20.86 -48.34
C TYR A 207 25.63 22.18 -48.30
N VAL A 208 25.13 23.21 -48.98
CA VAL A 208 25.74 24.54 -48.96
C VAL A 208 24.66 25.56 -48.68
N SER A 209 24.84 26.40 -47.66
CA SER A 209 24.03 27.61 -47.46
C SER A 209 24.82 28.85 -47.90
N ASN A 210 24.18 29.72 -48.67
CA ASN A 210 24.74 30.96 -49.17
C ASN A 210 23.81 32.13 -48.83
N ALA A 211 24.38 33.22 -48.31
CA ALA A 211 23.66 34.44 -47.99
C ALA A 211 24.19 35.59 -48.85
N THR A 212 23.31 36.53 -49.21
CA THR A 212 23.70 37.80 -49.85
C THR A 212 23.45 38.95 -48.87
N ALA A 213 23.98 40.14 -49.15
CA ALA A 213 23.91 41.30 -48.25
C ALA A 213 22.48 41.77 -47.86
N LEU A 214 21.42 41.18 -48.42
CA LEU A 214 20.03 41.60 -48.24
C LEU A 214 19.10 40.52 -47.65
N ALA A 215 19.54 39.26 -47.49
CA ALA A 215 18.78 38.17 -46.88
C ALA A 215 19.68 36.98 -46.49
N SER A 216 19.31 36.22 -45.45
CA SER A 216 20.04 35.03 -45.00
C SER A 216 19.28 33.75 -45.34
N ALA A 217 20.00 32.73 -45.79
CA ALA A 217 19.47 31.36 -45.85
C ALA A 217 19.21 30.87 -44.42
N THR A 218 18.01 30.36 -44.15
CA THR A 218 17.63 29.84 -42.83
C THR A 218 17.25 28.37 -42.91
N VAL A 219 17.72 27.61 -41.92
CA VAL A 219 17.23 26.24 -41.65
C VAL A 219 16.71 26.22 -40.22
N THR A 220 15.46 25.79 -40.04
CA THR A 220 14.77 25.74 -38.75
C THR A 220 13.93 24.46 -38.65
N GLY A 221 13.46 24.12 -37.44
CA GLY A 221 12.57 22.96 -37.21
C GLY A 221 13.16 21.94 -36.24
N THR A 222 12.37 20.92 -35.90
CA THR A 222 12.69 19.88 -34.89
C THR A 222 13.17 18.56 -35.49
N GLY A 223 13.16 18.44 -36.81
CA GLY A 223 13.52 17.25 -37.57
C GLY A 223 15.02 17.11 -37.81
N SER A 224 15.40 16.29 -38.79
CA SER A 224 16.80 15.97 -39.07
C SER A 224 17.20 16.30 -40.52
N ILE A 225 18.39 16.87 -40.66
CA ILE A 225 19.10 17.01 -41.94
C ILE A 225 20.38 16.19 -41.88
N THR A 226 20.56 15.31 -42.86
CA THR A 226 21.73 14.45 -42.99
C THR A 226 22.36 14.64 -44.36
N SER A 227 23.70 14.65 -44.41
CA SER A 227 24.46 14.79 -45.65
C SER A 227 25.58 13.76 -45.67
N ASN A 228 25.69 12.98 -46.75
CA ASN A 228 26.84 12.09 -46.96
C ASN A 228 28.09 12.86 -47.41
N GLY A 229 27.92 14.11 -47.84
CA GLY A 229 28.99 15.05 -48.14
C GLY A 229 29.34 15.97 -46.95
N VAL A 230 29.80 17.18 -47.30
CA VAL A 230 30.17 18.24 -46.37
C VAL A 230 28.99 19.20 -46.24
N MET A 231 28.74 19.72 -45.03
CA MET A 231 27.81 20.82 -44.82
C MET A 231 28.60 22.12 -44.65
N THR A 232 28.39 23.09 -45.55
CA THR A 232 29.12 24.37 -45.53
C THR A 232 28.18 25.57 -45.51
N ASN A 233 28.65 26.66 -44.92
CA ASN A 233 28.00 27.95 -44.93
C ASN A 233 28.97 28.97 -45.52
N SER A 234 28.70 29.40 -46.75
CA SER A 234 29.55 30.36 -47.45
C SER A 234 28.92 31.75 -47.37
N THR A 235 29.28 32.53 -46.35
CA THR A 235 29.87 33.89 -46.49
C THR A 235 29.81 34.70 -45.18
N PHE A 236 30.85 35.53 -45.09
CA PHE A 236 31.13 36.58 -44.12
C PHE A 236 29.90 37.51 -43.92
N LEU A 237 29.47 37.70 -42.67
CA LEU A 237 28.44 38.66 -42.21
C LEU A 237 26.97 38.22 -42.36
N GLY A 238 26.52 37.33 -41.48
CA GLY A 238 25.09 37.10 -41.23
C GLY A 238 24.84 35.67 -40.78
N SER A 239 24.23 35.49 -39.60
CA SER A 239 23.94 34.17 -39.02
C SER A 239 23.06 33.34 -39.95
N SER A 240 23.65 32.38 -40.68
CA SER A 240 22.90 31.17 -41.00
C SER A 240 22.89 30.32 -39.73
N THR A 241 21.69 29.87 -39.31
CA THR A 241 21.44 29.07 -38.11
C THR A 241 21.97 27.64 -38.22
N ILE A 242 22.76 27.36 -39.26
CA ILE A 242 23.47 26.11 -39.45
C ILE A 242 24.77 26.19 -38.64
N PHE A 243 24.58 26.16 -37.33
CA PHE A 243 25.56 25.95 -36.26
C PHE A 243 26.63 27.03 -36.02
N GLY A 244 26.85 27.27 -34.73
CA GLY A 244 27.68 28.33 -34.21
C GLY A 244 29.17 28.13 -34.52
N SER A 245 29.68 28.96 -35.42
CA SER A 245 31.07 29.44 -35.46
C SER A 245 32.16 28.43 -35.07
N SER A 246 32.49 27.46 -35.93
CA SER A 246 33.78 27.38 -36.66
C SER A 246 33.97 26.02 -37.34
N GLY A 247 33.55 25.89 -38.60
CA GLY A 247 34.02 24.81 -39.49
C GLY A 247 33.43 23.42 -39.22
N ASP A 248 32.13 23.33 -38.93
CA ASP A 248 31.49 22.10 -38.50
C ASP A 248 31.17 21.17 -39.69
N CYS A 249 31.96 20.09 -39.77
CA CYS A 249 31.90 18.97 -40.71
C CYS A 249 32.54 19.17 -42.10
N ASN A 250 33.88 19.30 -42.12
CA ASN A 250 34.71 19.45 -43.33
C ASN A 250 34.98 18.14 -44.11
N ALA A 251 34.56 16.98 -43.60
CA ALA A 251 34.60 15.67 -44.26
C ALA A 251 33.45 14.80 -43.73
N GLY A 252 32.65 14.18 -44.62
CA GLY A 252 31.37 13.51 -44.27
C GLY A 252 31.50 12.17 -43.54
N PRO A 253 30.38 11.46 -43.24
CA PRO A 253 28.99 11.92 -43.27
C PRO A 253 28.64 12.83 -42.09
N CYS A 254 27.87 13.88 -42.37
CA CYS A 254 27.48 14.91 -41.42
C CYS A 254 26.03 14.71 -40.96
N ASN A 255 25.83 14.68 -39.63
CA ASN A 255 24.50 14.62 -39.02
C ASN A 255 24.31 15.84 -38.12
N GLY A 256 23.30 16.66 -38.42
CA GLY A 256 22.97 17.88 -37.66
C GLY A 256 22.32 17.63 -36.30
N GLY A 257 22.61 16.56 -35.56
CA GLY A 257 21.92 16.21 -34.30
C GLY A 257 22.23 17.11 -33.08
N CYS A 258 23.11 18.11 -33.18
CA CYS A 258 23.50 19.02 -32.08
C CYS A 258 22.85 20.43 -32.17
N ILE A 259 21.59 20.56 -32.61
CA ILE A 259 20.94 21.88 -32.82
C ILE A 259 20.35 22.51 -31.57
N ALA A 260 19.99 21.73 -30.55
CA ALA A 260 19.41 22.28 -29.32
C ALA A 260 20.45 22.24 -28.20
N GLY A 261 21.13 23.36 -27.93
CA GLY A 261 22.05 23.48 -26.80
C GLY A 261 21.43 22.94 -25.50
N MET A 262 22.08 21.96 -24.86
CA MET A 262 21.60 21.40 -23.60
C MET A 262 21.77 22.42 -22.47
N THR A 263 20.80 23.28 -22.24
CA THR A 263 20.79 24.18 -21.08
C THR A 263 20.36 23.44 -19.82
N ALA A 264 21.20 23.44 -18.79
CA ALA A 264 20.79 22.92 -17.47
C ALA A 264 19.64 23.74 -16.91
N LEU A 265 18.63 23.04 -16.39
CA LEU A 265 17.49 23.63 -15.71
C LEU A 265 17.77 23.74 -14.19
N PRO A 266 17.05 24.62 -13.46
CA PRO A 266 17.32 24.88 -12.04
C PRO A 266 17.38 23.61 -11.19
N VAL A 267 18.33 23.58 -10.24
CA VAL A 267 18.43 22.50 -9.24
C VAL A 267 17.42 22.76 -8.14
N THR A 268 16.58 21.75 -7.86
CA THR A 268 15.62 21.76 -6.75
C THR A 268 16.12 20.86 -5.62
N GLY A 269 16.13 21.36 -4.40
CA GLY A 269 16.47 20.60 -3.18
C GLY A 269 16.64 21.50 -1.95
N PRO A 270 16.95 20.95 -0.76
CA PRO A 270 17.10 21.72 0.47
C PRO A 270 18.27 22.71 0.41
N GLY A 271 18.03 23.99 0.77
CA GLY A 271 19.06 25.05 0.82
C GLY A 271 19.87 25.11 2.13
N MET A 272 19.39 24.50 3.20
CA MET A 272 20.09 24.34 4.48
C MET A 272 20.30 22.86 4.75
N ILE A 273 21.55 22.48 5.04
CA ILE A 273 21.96 21.07 5.20
C ILE A 273 22.69 20.87 6.52
N CYS A 274 22.46 19.73 7.16
CA CYS A 274 23.06 19.41 8.46
C CYS A 274 24.06 18.28 8.27
N SER A 275 25.27 18.44 8.83
CA SER A 275 26.35 17.47 8.66
C SER A 275 25.88 16.07 9.08
N GLY A 276 26.07 15.09 8.19
CA GLY A 276 25.68 13.70 8.41
C GLY A 276 24.24 13.35 8.07
N THR A 277 23.38 14.31 7.70
CA THR A 277 22.03 14.01 7.22
C THR A 277 22.10 13.27 5.89
N SER A 278 21.61 12.03 5.89
CA SER A 278 21.47 11.19 4.70
C SER A 278 20.11 11.39 4.02
N ASN A 279 19.96 10.85 2.81
CA ASN A 279 18.71 10.87 2.04
C ASN A 279 18.24 12.25 1.57
N LEU A 280 19.14 13.22 1.44
CA LEU A 280 18.82 14.53 0.86
C LEU A 280 18.73 14.41 -0.67
N VAL A 281 17.61 14.82 -1.25
CA VAL A 281 17.35 14.68 -2.69
C VAL A 281 17.54 16.02 -3.40
N TYR A 282 18.36 16.00 -4.45
CA TYR A 282 18.52 17.11 -5.38
C TYR A 282 18.16 16.64 -6.80
N THR A 283 17.37 17.43 -7.52
CA THR A 283 16.85 17.04 -8.84
C THR A 283 16.82 18.20 -9.82
N THR A 284 16.84 17.88 -11.12
CA THR A 284 16.63 18.82 -12.22
C THR A 284 15.68 18.25 -13.29
N ASN A 285 15.02 19.14 -14.02
CA ASN A 285 14.09 18.78 -15.10
C ASN A 285 14.82 18.13 -16.29
N PRO A 286 14.13 17.34 -17.13
CA PRO A 286 14.78 16.63 -18.23
C PRO A 286 15.20 17.63 -19.30
N VAL A 287 16.44 17.50 -19.76
CA VAL A 287 16.99 18.28 -20.87
C VAL A 287 17.00 17.40 -22.11
N SER A 288 16.33 17.85 -23.18
CA SER A 288 16.29 17.13 -24.45
C SER A 288 17.70 16.94 -25.02
N GLY A 289 18.02 15.74 -25.50
CA GLY A 289 19.35 15.37 -26.02
C GLY A 289 20.39 14.97 -24.97
N ALA A 290 20.08 15.06 -23.67
CA ALA A 290 20.97 14.63 -22.60
C ALA A 290 20.82 13.12 -22.31
N SER A 291 21.93 12.37 -22.37
CA SER A 291 21.97 10.96 -21.98
C SER A 291 22.56 10.73 -20.58
N SER A 292 23.14 11.77 -19.96
CA SER A 292 23.71 11.71 -18.60
C SER A 292 23.80 13.09 -17.93
N TYR A 293 23.96 13.16 -16.60
CA TYR A 293 24.03 14.40 -15.80
C TYR A 293 25.19 14.38 -14.80
N VAL A 294 26.14 15.29 -14.95
CA VAL A 294 27.32 15.37 -14.05
C VAL A 294 27.03 16.33 -12.90
N TRP A 295 27.23 15.87 -11.66
CA TRP A 295 27.00 16.64 -10.44
C TRP A 295 28.31 17.03 -9.73
N THR A 296 28.36 18.24 -9.17
CA THR A 296 29.45 18.74 -8.33
C THR A 296 28.89 19.16 -6.96
N LEU A 297 29.53 18.72 -5.88
CA LEU A 297 29.05 18.90 -4.50
C LEU A 297 30.06 19.66 -3.63
N PRO A 298 29.63 20.32 -2.53
CA PRO A 298 30.51 20.90 -1.53
C PRO A 298 31.41 19.85 -0.86
N ALA A 299 32.59 20.27 -0.38
CA ALA A 299 33.54 19.38 0.28
C ALA A 299 32.92 18.63 1.48
N GLY A 300 33.03 17.30 1.47
CA GLY A 300 32.48 16.40 2.49
C GLY A 300 31.03 15.96 2.25
N THR A 301 30.33 16.52 1.24
CA THR A 301 29.01 16.00 0.80
C THR A 301 29.22 14.90 -0.24
N VAL A 302 28.55 13.76 -0.07
CA VAL A 302 28.76 12.57 -0.91
C VAL A 302 27.46 12.11 -1.57
N ILE A 303 27.51 11.72 -2.85
CA ILE A 303 26.38 11.09 -3.55
C ILE A 303 26.26 9.65 -3.04
N THR A 304 25.10 9.29 -2.51
CA THR A 304 24.79 7.93 -2.04
C THR A 304 24.03 7.11 -3.08
N SER A 305 23.28 7.75 -3.98
CA SER A 305 22.62 7.09 -5.12
C SER A 305 22.28 8.08 -6.25
N GLY A 306 22.03 7.55 -7.46
CA GLY A 306 21.60 8.34 -8.61
C GLY A 306 22.71 9.11 -9.34
N ALA A 307 23.98 8.75 -9.09
CA ALA A 307 25.12 9.33 -9.82
C ALA A 307 24.90 9.25 -11.33
N ASN A 308 25.23 10.33 -12.05
CA ASN A 308 25.04 10.47 -13.50
C ASN A 308 23.58 10.58 -13.99
N THR A 309 22.61 10.69 -13.08
CA THR A 309 21.17 10.82 -13.41
C THR A 309 20.61 12.20 -13.05
N ARG A 310 19.36 12.46 -13.44
CA ARG A 310 18.63 13.71 -13.16
C ARG A 310 18.37 13.98 -11.68
N THR A 311 18.45 12.95 -10.85
CA THR A 311 18.14 13.01 -9.42
C THR A 311 19.24 12.31 -8.66
N ILE A 312 19.90 13.03 -7.75
CA ILE A 312 20.87 12.47 -6.83
C ILE A 312 20.30 12.44 -5.41
N THR A 313 20.70 11.43 -4.66
CA THR A 313 20.56 11.41 -3.21
C THR A 313 21.94 11.57 -2.60
N VAL A 314 22.07 12.46 -1.60
CA VAL A 314 23.35 12.78 -0.97
C VAL A 314 23.29 12.63 0.55
N THR A 315 24.47 12.43 1.14
CA THR A 315 24.71 12.65 2.57
C THR A 315 25.49 13.95 2.74
N ALA A 316 24.98 14.88 3.55
CA ALA A 316 25.53 16.22 3.73
C ALA A 316 26.87 16.24 4.48
N GLY A 317 27.82 17.04 3.97
CA GLY A 317 29.05 17.39 4.66
C GLY A 317 28.91 18.61 5.57
N ALA A 318 29.96 18.92 6.32
CA ALA A 318 30.01 20.07 7.25
C ALA A 318 30.31 21.42 6.57
N THR A 319 30.58 21.44 5.26
CA THR A 319 31.03 22.64 4.53
C THR A 319 29.92 23.22 3.67
N SER A 320 29.62 24.51 3.83
CA SER A 320 28.74 25.27 2.92
C SER A 320 29.35 25.34 1.51
N GLY A 321 28.52 25.41 0.47
CA GLY A 321 28.99 25.49 -0.92
C GLY A 321 27.86 25.42 -1.94
N ASN A 322 28.18 25.13 -3.20
CA ASN A 322 27.19 24.96 -4.26
C ASN A 322 27.01 23.48 -4.62
N ILE A 323 25.75 23.08 -4.85
CA ILE A 323 25.39 21.84 -5.54
C ILE A 323 25.07 22.19 -6.99
N SER A 324 25.86 21.66 -7.92
CA SER A 324 25.79 22.02 -9.34
C SER A 324 25.52 20.80 -10.22
N VAL A 325 24.80 20.98 -11.33
CA VAL A 325 24.49 19.94 -12.31
C VAL A 325 24.72 20.42 -13.75
N ARG A 326 25.19 19.51 -14.61
CA ARG A 326 25.37 19.74 -16.06
C ARG A 326 24.92 18.52 -16.89
N PRO A 327 23.96 18.67 -17.84
CA PRO A 327 23.57 17.60 -18.76
C PRO A 327 24.68 17.30 -19.78
N THR A 328 24.80 16.05 -20.23
CA THR A 328 25.84 15.55 -21.13
C THR A 328 25.30 14.46 -22.06
N ASN A 329 25.92 14.30 -23.21
CA ASN A 329 25.80 13.08 -24.03
C ASN A 329 27.18 12.60 -24.49
N THR A 330 27.23 11.64 -25.42
CA THR A 330 28.48 11.03 -25.91
C THR A 330 29.38 11.98 -26.70
N THR A 331 28.87 13.10 -27.23
CA THR A 331 29.59 14.00 -28.14
C THR A 331 29.70 15.44 -27.65
N CYS A 332 28.91 15.87 -26.66
CA CYS A 332 28.97 17.23 -26.11
C CYS A 332 28.46 17.35 -24.66
N ALA A 333 28.71 18.51 -24.04
CA ALA A 333 28.27 18.82 -22.68
C ALA A 333 27.54 20.17 -22.61
N GLY A 334 26.47 20.22 -21.83
CA GLY A 334 25.59 21.38 -21.67
C GLY A 334 26.10 22.46 -20.70
N THR A 335 25.24 23.44 -20.37
CA THR A 335 25.56 24.50 -19.39
C THR A 335 25.37 24.04 -17.95
N THR A 336 25.93 24.74 -16.95
CA THR A 336 25.83 24.36 -15.52
C THR A 336 24.76 25.15 -14.80
N ALA A 337 23.91 24.49 -14.01
CA ALA A 337 23.02 25.11 -13.03
C ALA A 337 23.50 24.83 -11.61
N SER A 338 23.35 25.78 -10.68
CA SER A 338 23.85 25.66 -9.29
C SER A 338 22.81 26.12 -8.26
N LEU A 339 22.77 25.43 -7.12
CA LEU A 339 22.02 25.80 -5.92
C LEU A 339 23.01 25.98 -4.74
N ALA A 340 23.00 27.15 -4.11
CA ALA A 340 23.81 27.40 -2.92
C ALA A 340 23.21 26.73 -1.68
N VAL A 341 24.04 26.03 -0.91
CA VAL A 341 23.65 25.35 0.34
C VAL A 341 24.50 25.83 1.51
N THR A 342 23.85 26.08 2.66
CA THR A 342 24.51 26.45 3.92
C THR A 342 24.54 25.26 4.87
N ALA A 343 25.71 24.92 5.40
CA ALA A 343 25.92 23.78 6.29
C ALA A 343 26.11 24.20 7.76
N GLY A 344 25.39 23.55 8.68
CA GLY A 344 25.65 23.63 10.12
C GLY A 344 24.68 24.49 10.95
N VAL A 345 24.93 24.50 12.27
CA VAL A 345 24.19 25.31 13.26
C VAL A 345 24.55 26.80 13.14
N PRO A 346 23.74 27.73 13.69
CA PRO A 346 24.03 29.17 13.58
C PRO A 346 25.37 29.58 14.23
N THR A 347 26.02 30.61 13.69
CA THR A 347 27.32 31.12 14.18
C THR A 347 27.31 32.65 14.35
N GLY A 348 27.90 33.17 15.43
CA GLY A 348 28.00 34.61 15.73
C GLY A 348 28.06 34.90 17.24
N THR A 349 28.18 36.17 17.64
CA THR A 349 28.07 36.60 19.06
C THR A 349 26.70 37.21 19.31
N ALA A 350 25.92 36.64 20.24
CA ALA A 350 24.64 37.19 20.66
C ALA A 350 24.82 38.05 21.92
N ALA A 351 24.50 39.33 21.87
CA ALA A 351 24.38 40.19 23.06
C ALA A 351 22.91 40.63 23.20
N ILE A 352 22.31 40.44 24.37
CA ILE A 352 20.93 40.90 24.63
C ILE A 352 20.96 42.38 25.02
N SER A 353 20.26 43.20 24.25
CA SER A 353 19.93 44.59 24.60
C SER A 353 18.54 44.67 25.26
N GLY A 354 18.33 45.65 26.15
CA GLY A 354 17.07 45.82 26.91
C GLY A 354 17.28 46.33 28.35
N ALA A 355 16.19 46.61 29.05
CA ALA A 355 16.20 47.14 30.42
C ALA A 355 16.93 46.21 31.42
N ALA A 356 17.61 46.77 32.42
CA ALA A 356 18.26 46.01 33.50
C ALA A 356 17.39 45.90 34.77
N THR A 357 16.40 46.78 34.90
CA THR A 357 15.42 46.80 36.00
C THR A 357 14.03 46.95 35.42
N ALA A 358 13.06 46.19 35.92
CA ALA A 358 11.69 46.18 35.42
C ALA A 358 10.66 46.07 36.55
N CYS A 359 9.45 46.58 36.31
CA CYS A 359 8.35 46.48 37.26
C CYS A 359 7.67 45.11 37.17
N GLN A 360 7.41 44.48 38.31
CA GLN A 360 6.72 43.20 38.38
C GLN A 360 5.33 43.28 37.72
N SER A 361 4.91 42.19 37.11
CA SER A 361 3.58 42.04 36.47
C SER A 361 3.26 43.09 35.40
N THR A 362 4.26 43.84 34.93
CA THR A 362 4.11 44.91 33.94
C THR A 362 4.65 44.46 32.59
N GLY A 363 3.92 44.78 31.52
CA GLY A 363 4.27 44.48 30.13
C GLY A 363 5.04 45.60 29.43
N GLY A 364 5.56 45.30 28.24
CA GLY A 364 6.15 46.30 27.33
C GLY A 364 7.68 46.38 27.37
N PHE A 365 8.36 45.48 28.06
CA PHE A 365 9.83 45.44 28.07
C PHE A 365 10.36 44.75 26.82
N VAL A 366 11.09 45.47 25.98
CA VAL A 366 11.64 44.95 24.71
C VAL A 366 13.08 44.48 24.92
N TYR A 367 13.38 43.26 24.49
CA TYR A 367 14.72 42.67 24.48
C TYR A 367 15.09 42.18 23.08
N ALA A 368 16.32 42.44 22.64
CA ALA A 368 16.72 42.19 21.25
C ALA A 368 18.15 41.65 21.14
N VAL A 369 18.37 40.80 20.13
CA VAL A 369 19.68 40.25 19.74
C VAL A 369 20.00 40.63 18.30
N SER A 370 21.24 41.05 18.05
CA SER A 370 21.79 41.29 16.71
C SER A 370 23.06 40.45 16.48
N GLY A 371 23.39 40.15 15.22
CA GLY A 371 24.69 39.57 14.84
C GLY A 371 24.80 38.03 14.80
N VAL A 372 23.70 37.29 14.63
CA VAL A 372 23.74 35.82 14.50
C VAL A 372 23.45 35.38 13.05
N ASN A 373 24.47 34.88 12.36
CA ASN A 373 24.33 34.40 10.98
C ASN A 373 23.70 33.01 10.94
N ALA A 374 22.85 32.77 9.94
CA ALA A 374 22.15 31.49 9.68
C ALA A 374 21.17 31.00 10.77
N ALA A 375 20.83 31.84 11.76
CA ALA A 375 19.73 31.58 12.70
C ALA A 375 18.37 31.85 12.04
N THR A 376 17.48 30.86 12.09
CA THR A 376 16.10 30.99 11.60
C THR A 376 15.08 31.04 12.74
N THR A 377 15.49 30.67 13.95
CA THR A 377 14.67 30.79 15.16
C THR A 377 15.52 31.18 16.36
N TYR A 378 14.89 31.77 17.37
CA TYR A 378 15.51 32.20 18.62
C TYR A 378 14.74 31.63 19.80
N ASN A 379 15.35 30.70 20.52
CA ASN A 379 14.76 30.08 21.70
C ASN A 379 15.04 30.96 22.92
N TRP A 380 14.07 31.81 23.25
CA TRP A 380 14.13 32.69 24.41
C TRP A 380 13.66 31.98 25.67
N SER A 381 14.33 32.25 26.78
CA SER A 381 13.90 31.89 28.12
C SER A 381 13.86 33.15 28.97
N VAL A 382 12.73 33.34 29.65
CA VAL A 382 12.48 34.46 30.56
C VAL A 382 12.38 33.94 32.00
N PRO A 383 12.61 34.78 33.02
CA PRO A 383 12.54 34.38 34.42
C PRO A 383 11.20 33.74 34.80
N PRO A 384 11.15 32.87 35.84
CA PRO A 384 9.92 32.26 36.32
C PRO A 384 8.80 33.28 36.57
N GLY A 385 7.64 33.03 35.97
CA GLY A 385 6.46 33.90 36.04
C GLY A 385 6.44 35.07 35.04
N ALA A 386 7.54 35.34 34.32
CA ALA A 386 7.52 36.25 33.18
C ALA A 386 6.99 35.54 31.93
N SER A 387 6.41 36.28 31.00
CA SER A 387 5.89 35.76 29.73
C SER A 387 6.30 36.63 28.55
N ILE A 388 6.59 35.98 27.42
CA ILE A 388 6.85 36.67 26.16
C ILE A 388 5.48 37.03 25.55
N THR A 389 5.17 38.31 25.44
CA THR A 389 3.90 38.81 24.90
C THR A 389 3.91 38.97 23.38
N SER A 390 5.09 39.16 22.78
CA SER A 390 5.24 39.16 21.31
C SER A 390 6.69 38.83 20.91
N GLY A 391 6.86 38.33 19.69
CA GLY A 391 8.19 38.06 19.10
C GLY A 391 8.85 36.75 19.55
N ALA A 392 8.10 35.82 20.15
CA ALA A 392 8.63 34.49 20.46
C ALA A 392 9.15 33.81 19.18
N GLY A 393 10.37 33.26 19.23
CA GLY A 393 11.05 32.67 18.08
C GLY A 393 11.77 33.66 17.16
N THR A 394 11.61 34.98 17.35
CA THR A 394 12.30 36.01 16.55
C THR A 394 13.50 36.61 17.29
N ASN A 395 14.31 37.41 16.62
CA ASN A 395 15.47 38.08 17.24
C ASN A 395 15.10 39.22 18.21
N THR A 396 13.81 39.50 18.43
CA THR A 396 13.30 40.55 19.31
C THR A 396 12.06 40.08 20.04
N ILE A 397 12.05 40.12 21.37
CA ILE A 397 10.88 39.78 22.20
C ILE A 397 10.38 40.99 22.98
N THR A 398 9.06 41.03 23.19
CA THR A 398 8.45 41.87 24.23
C THR A 398 8.04 40.98 25.39
N VAL A 399 8.35 41.38 26.62
CA VAL A 399 8.15 40.57 27.82
C VAL A 399 7.26 41.31 28.82
N THR A 400 6.31 40.58 29.39
CA THR A 400 5.66 40.94 30.65
C THR A 400 6.40 40.24 31.78
N MET A 401 6.93 41.03 32.72
CA MET A 401 7.71 40.48 33.81
C MET A 401 6.83 39.79 34.85
N GLY A 402 7.34 38.72 35.46
CA GLY A 402 6.68 38.03 36.56
C GLY A 402 6.96 38.67 37.90
N THR A 403 6.90 37.85 38.96
CA THR A 403 7.21 38.23 40.34
C THR A 403 8.61 37.81 40.80
N THR A 404 9.31 36.97 40.03
CA THR A 404 10.64 36.45 40.39
C THR A 404 11.73 37.05 39.49
N ALA A 405 12.75 37.67 40.09
CA ALA A 405 13.90 38.21 39.35
C ALA A 405 14.74 37.09 38.73
N GLY A 406 15.41 37.36 37.62
CA GLY A 406 16.20 36.35 36.94
C GLY A 406 16.82 36.85 35.63
N ALA A 407 17.52 35.94 34.95
CA ALA A 407 18.11 36.24 33.65
C ALA A 407 17.12 35.97 32.52
N ILE A 408 17.11 36.86 31.53
CA ILE A 408 16.60 36.55 30.20
C ILE A 408 17.76 35.96 29.40
N SER A 409 17.52 34.82 28.75
CA SER A 409 18.50 34.13 27.93
C SER A 409 17.93 33.78 26.56
N VAL A 410 18.81 33.60 25.58
CA VAL A 410 18.41 33.27 24.20
C VAL A 410 19.42 32.34 23.57
N THR A 411 18.89 31.31 22.91
CA THR A 411 19.68 30.37 22.10
C THR A 411 19.21 30.45 20.65
N PRO A 412 19.97 31.11 19.76
CA PRO A 412 19.69 31.06 18.33
C PRO A 412 19.82 29.63 17.79
N ALA A 413 18.90 29.23 16.92
CA ALA A 413 18.87 27.90 16.35
C ALA A 413 18.43 27.94 14.88
N ASN A 414 18.69 26.83 14.19
CA ASN A 414 18.12 26.52 12.89
C ASN A 414 17.77 25.03 12.83
N ILE A 415 17.41 24.51 11.65
CA ILE A 415 17.02 23.09 11.49
C ILE A 415 18.14 22.10 11.87
N CYS A 416 19.41 22.53 11.88
CA CYS A 416 20.56 21.72 12.26
C CYS A 416 20.84 21.71 13.76
N GLY A 417 20.11 22.51 14.54
CA GLY A 417 20.21 22.58 15.99
C GLY A 417 20.60 23.96 16.51
N ASN A 418 20.87 24.00 17.81
CA ASN A 418 21.29 25.20 18.53
C ASN A 418 22.74 25.55 18.18
N ALA A 419 23.06 26.85 18.14
CA ALA A 419 24.44 27.32 17.98
C ALA A 419 25.37 26.67 19.05
N THR A 420 26.38 25.91 18.63
CA THR A 420 27.37 25.27 19.52
C THR A 420 28.61 26.15 19.67
N GLY A 421 29.09 26.32 20.92
CA GLY A 421 30.33 27.07 21.23
C GLY A 421 30.17 28.58 21.45
N VAL A 422 28.94 29.10 21.51
CA VAL A 422 28.67 30.51 21.78
C VAL A 422 28.03 30.63 23.17
N THR A 423 28.60 31.48 24.02
CA THR A 423 28.04 31.88 25.31
C THR A 423 26.56 32.20 25.13
N VAL A 424 25.66 31.46 25.79
CA VAL A 424 24.24 31.84 25.89
C VAL A 424 24.23 33.30 26.31
N ALA A 425 23.63 34.15 25.49
CA ALA A 425 23.53 35.55 25.85
C ALA A 425 22.57 35.62 27.03
N THR A 426 23.07 36.05 28.20
CA THR A 426 22.26 36.19 29.42
C THR A 426 22.27 37.64 29.87
N LYS A 427 21.09 38.22 30.09
CA LYS A 427 20.92 39.53 30.71
C LYS A 427 20.20 39.36 32.04
N ALA A 428 20.86 39.67 33.15
CA ALA A 428 20.19 39.71 34.46
C ALA A 428 19.21 40.89 34.52
N VAL A 429 17.97 40.62 34.96
CA VAL A 429 16.94 41.63 35.15
C VAL A 429 16.50 41.63 36.63
N ALA A 430 16.71 42.77 37.30
CA ALA A 430 16.19 43.00 38.64
C ALA A 430 14.71 43.41 38.58
N LEU A 431 13.91 42.96 39.55
CA LEU A 431 12.49 43.28 39.63
C LEU A 431 12.18 44.21 40.80
N SER A 432 11.43 45.27 40.50
CA SER A 432 10.78 46.13 41.50
C SER A 432 9.31 45.74 41.61
N VAL A 433 8.81 45.53 42.83
CA VAL A 433 7.40 45.21 43.06
C VAL A 433 6.53 46.40 42.63
N GLN A 434 5.50 46.17 41.80
CA GLN A 434 4.54 47.23 41.48
C GLN A 434 3.81 47.61 42.78
N PRO A 435 3.78 48.91 43.16
CA PRO A 435 3.01 49.32 44.31
C PRO A 435 1.55 48.91 44.11
N ALA A 436 1.00 48.11 45.01
CA ALA A 436 -0.41 47.76 44.99
C ALA A 436 -1.13 48.76 45.87
N ALA A 437 -2.06 49.54 45.33
CA ALA A 437 -2.99 50.28 46.16
C ALA A 437 -4.22 49.42 46.34
N ALA A 438 -4.49 49.02 47.57
CA ALA A 438 -5.70 48.30 47.93
C ALA A 438 -6.12 48.76 49.31
N ILE A 439 -7.34 49.28 49.38
CA ILE A 439 -7.98 49.67 50.61
C ILE A 439 -9.32 48.98 50.68
N ALA A 440 -9.56 48.30 51.79
CA ALA A 440 -10.85 47.71 52.09
C ALA A 440 -11.28 48.19 53.46
N TYR A 441 -12.43 48.83 53.49
CA TYR A 441 -13.15 49.05 54.72
C TYR A 441 -14.01 47.79 54.96
N PRO A 442 -14.06 47.23 56.18
CA PRO A 442 -14.77 45.97 56.47
C PRO A 442 -16.21 45.90 55.95
N TYR A 443 -16.88 47.05 55.85
CA TYR A 443 -18.22 47.24 55.33
C TYR A 443 -18.29 48.40 54.32
N THR A 444 -19.23 48.36 53.38
CA THR A 444 -19.55 49.48 52.47
C THR A 444 -20.62 50.41 53.05
N THR A 445 -21.26 49.98 54.13
CA THR A 445 -22.28 50.73 54.85
C THR A 445 -21.99 50.60 56.35
N TYR A 446 -21.89 51.72 57.06
CA TYR A 446 -21.59 51.80 58.48
C TYR A 446 -22.69 52.54 59.22
N CYS A 447 -22.96 52.10 60.44
CA CYS A 447 -23.94 52.70 61.33
C CYS A 447 -23.34 53.95 62.01
N LYS A 448 -24.19 54.90 62.42
CA LYS A 448 -23.76 56.08 63.17
C LYS A 448 -23.07 55.76 64.50
N ASN A 449 -23.32 54.59 65.09
CA ASN A 449 -22.67 54.14 66.33
C ASN A 449 -21.39 53.34 66.12
N THR A 450 -20.93 53.13 64.88
CA THR A 450 -19.71 52.39 64.61
C THR A 450 -18.51 53.13 65.23
N THR A 451 -17.75 52.42 66.07
CA THR A 451 -16.47 52.88 66.63
C THR A 451 -15.43 53.08 65.52
N THR A 452 -14.22 53.54 65.86
CA THR A 452 -13.12 53.69 64.89
C THR A 452 -12.94 52.43 64.04
N GLN A 453 -13.05 52.57 62.72
CA GLN A 453 -12.79 51.49 61.78
C GLN A 453 -11.51 51.81 61.03
N ALA A 454 -10.53 50.92 61.15
CA ALA A 454 -9.34 50.98 60.33
C ALA A 454 -9.63 50.37 58.96
N PRO A 455 -9.19 50.99 57.86
CA PRO A 455 -9.11 50.28 56.59
C PRO A 455 -8.06 49.20 56.72
N LEU A 456 -8.35 48.05 56.12
CA LEU A 456 -7.32 47.09 55.80
C LEU A 456 -6.58 47.58 54.55
N ILE A 457 -5.31 47.95 54.72
CA ILE A 457 -4.39 48.14 53.61
C ILE A 457 -3.80 46.78 53.31
N THR A 458 -4.29 46.14 52.26
CA THR A 458 -3.72 44.89 51.75
C THR A 458 -2.61 45.15 50.72
N GLY A 459 -2.40 46.41 50.34
CA GLY A 459 -1.38 46.88 49.41
C GLY A 459 -0.12 47.46 50.07
N THR A 460 0.67 48.18 49.28
CA THR A 460 1.91 48.85 49.71
C THR A 460 1.62 49.92 50.76
N THR A 461 2.27 49.85 51.92
CA THR A 461 2.09 50.78 53.05
C THR A 461 2.90 52.08 52.89
N GLY A 462 2.62 53.09 53.71
CA GLY A 462 3.32 54.40 53.66
C GLY A 462 2.73 55.43 52.71
N GLY A 463 1.59 55.13 52.07
CA GLY A 463 0.80 56.07 51.25
C GLY A 463 -0.08 57.05 52.04
N THR A 464 -0.90 57.83 51.31
CA THR A 464 -1.79 58.87 51.90
C THR A 464 -3.27 58.64 51.58
N PHE A 465 -4.16 59.13 52.45
CA PHE A 465 -5.62 59.03 52.34
C PHE A 465 -6.30 60.39 52.13
N SER A 466 -7.37 60.38 51.33
CA SER A 466 -8.26 61.53 51.12
C SER A 466 -9.72 61.09 51.00
N SER A 467 -10.68 61.99 51.25
CA SER A 467 -12.12 61.70 51.13
C SER A 467 -12.89 62.80 50.42
N SER A 468 -13.87 62.43 49.59
CA SER A 468 -14.81 63.35 48.93
C SER A 468 -16.24 62.82 49.00
N PRO A 469 -17.26 63.63 49.36
CA PRO A 469 -17.22 65.04 49.81
C PRO A 469 -16.69 65.20 51.25
N THR A 470 -16.34 66.42 51.68
CA THR A 470 -15.81 66.71 53.04
C THR A 470 -16.83 66.48 54.15
N GLY A 471 -16.45 65.79 55.23
CA GLY A 471 -17.25 65.57 56.46
C GLY A 471 -17.28 64.13 56.96
N LEU A 472 -16.48 63.25 56.35
CA LEU A 472 -16.04 62.00 56.94
C LEU A 472 -14.89 62.31 57.90
N SER A 473 -15.01 61.90 59.16
CA SER A 473 -13.92 62.01 60.14
C SER A 473 -12.90 60.91 59.86
N MET A 474 -11.76 61.28 59.25
CA MET A 474 -10.71 60.36 58.80
C MET A 474 -9.32 60.92 59.09
N ASN A 475 -8.39 60.05 59.49
CA ASN A 475 -6.96 60.38 59.57
C ASN A 475 -6.27 60.19 58.20
N SER A 476 -5.60 61.22 57.67
CA SER A 476 -5.00 61.21 56.32
C SER A 476 -3.77 60.32 56.15
N LEU A 477 -3.17 59.82 57.24
CA LEU A 477 -2.00 58.93 57.22
C LEU A 477 -2.38 57.47 57.51
N THR A 478 -3.35 57.25 58.38
CA THR A 478 -3.76 55.90 58.83
C THR A 478 -5.07 55.43 58.21
N GLY A 479 -5.84 56.33 57.59
CA GLY A 479 -7.14 56.03 57.00
C GLY A 479 -8.23 55.69 58.01
N ILE A 480 -7.98 55.71 59.32
CA ILE A 480 -9.01 55.35 60.32
C ILE A 480 -10.21 56.30 60.20
N ILE A 481 -11.42 55.74 60.02
CA ILE A 481 -12.69 56.46 60.00
C ILE A 481 -13.42 56.31 61.33
N THR A 482 -14.16 57.33 61.73
CA THR A 482 -14.99 57.28 62.96
C THR A 482 -16.43 57.61 62.61
N GLY A 483 -17.30 56.59 62.63
CA GLY A 483 -18.72 56.71 62.25
C GLY A 483 -19.51 57.69 63.11
N SER A 484 -19.27 57.71 64.43
CA SER A 484 -19.95 58.59 65.40
C SER A 484 -19.76 60.09 65.12
N SER A 485 -18.57 60.47 64.67
CA SER A 485 -18.20 61.85 64.32
C SER A 485 -18.39 62.20 62.83
N SER A 486 -18.89 61.27 62.01
CA SER A 486 -19.07 61.48 60.56
C SER A 486 -20.52 61.83 60.23
N THR A 487 -20.75 62.61 59.17
CA THR A 487 -22.11 62.92 58.72
C THR A 487 -22.67 61.78 57.88
N ALA A 488 -23.97 61.48 58.06
CA ALA A 488 -24.66 60.40 57.36
C ALA A 488 -24.82 60.71 55.88
N ARG A 489 -24.08 60.01 55.02
CA ARG A 489 -24.11 60.05 53.55
C ARG A 489 -23.08 59.08 52.97
N ALA A 490 -22.97 59.04 51.64
CA ALA A 490 -21.90 58.37 50.92
C ALA A 490 -20.61 59.22 50.87
N TYR A 491 -19.46 58.53 50.94
CA TYR A 491 -18.11 59.07 50.78
C TYR A 491 -17.31 58.19 49.84
N THR A 492 -16.47 58.81 49.01
CA THR A 492 -15.42 58.12 48.28
C THR A 492 -14.08 58.41 48.94
N ILE A 493 -13.37 57.36 49.33
CA ILE A 493 -12.07 57.41 50.00
C ILE A 493 -11.02 57.01 49.00
N THR A 494 -9.97 57.81 48.81
CA THR A 494 -8.87 57.51 47.89
C THR A 494 -7.58 57.29 48.67
N TYR A 495 -6.92 56.15 48.45
CA TYR A 495 -5.59 55.84 48.94
C TYR A 495 -4.58 55.87 47.81
N THR A 496 -3.45 56.55 48.02
CA THR A 496 -2.35 56.63 47.06
C THR A 496 -1.10 56.00 47.63
N ALA A 497 -0.68 54.86 47.07
CA ALA A 497 0.57 54.18 47.42
C ALA A 497 1.78 54.86 46.75
N PRO A 498 2.95 54.95 47.43
CA PRO A 498 4.15 55.59 46.88
C PRO A 498 4.75 54.80 45.70
N ALA A 499 5.41 55.49 44.77
CA ALA A 499 6.07 54.87 43.61
C ALA A 499 7.36 54.12 44.01
N ALA A 500 7.69 53.05 43.28
CA ALA A 500 8.96 52.31 43.42
C ALA A 500 9.87 52.53 42.20
N THR A 501 11.18 52.31 42.31
CA THR A 501 12.14 52.51 41.20
C THR A 501 11.76 51.66 39.99
N GLY A 502 11.37 52.30 38.88
CA GLY A 502 10.91 51.62 37.66
C GLY A 502 9.41 51.27 37.61
N CYS A 503 8.62 51.67 38.62
CA CYS A 503 7.16 51.49 38.70
C CYS A 503 6.43 52.82 38.91
N SER A 504 5.20 52.95 38.41
CA SER A 504 4.34 54.12 38.68
C SER A 504 3.68 54.05 40.07
N ASN A 505 3.11 55.16 40.54
CA ASN A 505 2.24 55.16 41.73
C ASN A 505 0.95 54.36 41.46
N ALA A 506 0.30 53.89 42.53
CA ALA A 506 -0.99 53.21 42.44
C ALA A 506 -2.01 53.89 43.34
N THR A 507 -3.27 53.90 42.90
CA THR A 507 -4.39 54.50 43.64
C THR A 507 -5.53 53.50 43.77
N ALA A 508 -6.19 53.47 44.93
CA ALA A 508 -7.42 52.70 45.15
C ALA A 508 -8.49 53.61 45.74
N THR A 509 -9.73 53.41 45.30
CA THR A 509 -10.89 54.11 45.85
C THR A 509 -11.84 53.14 46.54
N GLN A 510 -12.47 53.56 47.62
CA GLN A 510 -13.54 52.82 48.28
C GLN A 510 -14.71 53.76 48.60
N SER A 511 -15.90 53.37 48.17
CA SER A 511 -17.14 54.05 48.55
C SER A 511 -17.68 53.45 49.84
N ILE A 512 -17.97 54.30 50.83
CA ILE A 512 -18.68 53.91 52.06
C ILE A 512 -19.88 54.81 52.27
N THR A 513 -20.93 54.29 52.91
CA THR A 513 -22.09 55.07 53.32
C THR A 513 -22.25 55.03 54.83
N ILE A 514 -22.37 56.17 55.48
CA ILE A 514 -22.76 56.25 56.90
C ILE A 514 -24.29 56.35 56.97
N VAL A 515 -24.96 55.35 57.57
CA VAL A 515 -26.42 55.26 57.77
C VAL A 515 -26.80 55.38 59.25
N SER A 516 -28.06 55.73 59.53
CA SER A 516 -28.51 56.11 60.88
C SER A 516 -28.94 54.96 61.81
N THR A 517 -28.94 53.70 61.38
CA THR A 517 -29.49 52.54 62.13
C THR A 517 -28.38 51.60 62.66
N ASN A 518 -28.59 50.90 63.78
CA ASN A 518 -27.62 49.99 64.45
C ASN A 518 -27.95 48.49 64.20
N MET A 519 -26.98 47.54 64.21
CA MET A 519 -27.23 46.09 64.01
C MET A 519 -26.41 45.13 64.92
N THR A 520 -26.95 43.95 65.21
CA THR A 520 -26.37 42.81 65.98
C THR A 520 -26.04 41.59 65.07
N PRO A 521 -24.97 40.79 65.32
CA PRO A 521 -24.53 39.68 64.44
C PRO A 521 -25.23 38.31 64.67
N VAL A 522 -25.27 37.45 63.62
CA VAL A 522 -25.84 36.08 63.62
C VAL A 522 -24.78 35.02 63.22
N THR A 523 -24.83 33.82 63.82
CA THR A 523 -23.90 32.68 63.64
C THR A 523 -24.65 31.40 63.19
N SER A 524 -24.37 30.83 62.00
CA SER A 524 -24.94 29.53 61.56
C SER A 524 -23.99 28.78 60.61
N ALA A 525 -23.98 27.43 60.61
CA ALA A 525 -23.05 26.55 59.87
C ALA A 525 -23.69 25.82 58.66
N ILE A 526 -22.87 25.34 57.70
CA ILE A 526 -23.29 24.52 56.52
C ILE A 526 -23.43 23.04 56.92
N THR A 527 -24.50 22.38 56.45
CA THR A 527 -24.75 20.94 56.58
C THR A 527 -24.52 20.23 55.23
N GLY A 528 -23.66 19.20 55.19
CA GLY A 528 -23.39 18.37 54.01
C GLY A 528 -22.20 17.40 54.22
N SER A 529 -21.96 16.48 53.28
CA SER A 529 -20.87 15.47 53.39
C SER A 529 -19.48 16.09 53.24
N GLY A 530 -18.51 15.63 54.04
CA GLY A 530 -17.09 16.03 53.93
C GLY A 530 -16.28 15.24 52.90
N SER A 531 -16.87 14.22 52.26
CA SER A 531 -16.21 13.39 51.24
C SER A 531 -17.12 13.10 50.06
N SER A 532 -16.59 13.07 48.84
CA SER A 532 -17.35 12.84 47.61
C SER A 532 -16.53 12.11 46.53
N CYS A 533 -17.24 11.46 45.61
CA CYS A 533 -16.61 10.79 44.48
C CYS A 533 -16.27 11.80 43.38
N GLN A 534 -15.16 11.59 42.68
CA GLN A 534 -14.88 12.33 41.45
C GLN A 534 -16.04 12.16 40.47
N ASN A 535 -16.60 13.27 39.97
CA ASN A 535 -17.79 13.31 39.10
C ASN A 535 -19.08 12.74 39.74
N GLY A 536 -19.11 12.58 41.06
CA GLY A 536 -20.32 12.25 41.82
C GLY A 536 -21.14 13.50 42.19
N THR A 537 -22.34 13.30 42.74
CA THR A 537 -23.22 14.39 43.19
C THR A 537 -23.36 14.44 44.71
N GLY A 538 -23.65 15.62 45.27
CA GLY A 538 -23.93 15.83 46.71
C GLY A 538 -24.82 17.05 46.98
N THR A 539 -25.42 17.11 48.17
CA THR A 539 -26.34 18.20 48.59
C THR A 539 -25.80 18.93 49.82
N TYR A 540 -25.87 20.27 49.82
CA TYR A 540 -25.39 21.12 50.91
C TYR A 540 -26.42 22.22 51.26
N SER A 541 -26.61 22.50 52.55
CA SER A 541 -27.62 23.48 53.03
C SER A 541 -27.18 24.29 54.26
N ILE A 542 -27.89 25.37 54.60
CA ILE A 542 -27.68 26.21 55.81
C ILE A 542 -29.01 26.51 56.52
N THR A 543 -29.04 26.84 57.82
CA THR A 543 -30.30 27.04 58.57
C THR A 543 -30.79 28.49 58.69
N ASN A 544 -29.99 29.49 58.30
CA ASN A 544 -30.36 30.91 58.40
C ASN A 544 -31.47 31.26 57.38
N THR A 545 -32.49 32.05 57.76
CA THR A 545 -33.60 32.49 56.87
C THR A 545 -33.37 33.91 56.35
N VAL A 546 -32.73 34.01 55.19
CA VAL A 546 -32.65 35.23 54.37
C VAL A 546 -33.22 34.99 52.97
N THR A 547 -33.47 36.06 52.22
CA THR A 547 -34.09 36.00 50.89
C THR A 547 -33.13 35.57 49.77
N SER A 548 -31.80 35.60 49.98
CA SER A 548 -30.82 35.23 48.97
C SER A 548 -29.47 34.77 49.57
N TYR A 549 -28.77 33.87 48.87
CA TYR A 549 -27.50 33.26 49.26
C TYR A 549 -26.49 33.28 48.10
N ASP A 550 -25.20 33.48 48.40
CA ASP A 550 -24.10 33.29 47.44
C ASP A 550 -23.25 32.08 47.82
N TRP A 551 -23.24 31.04 46.98
CA TRP A 551 -22.51 29.79 47.16
C TRP A 551 -21.23 29.76 46.29
N LYS A 552 -20.12 29.24 46.84
CA LYS A 552 -18.87 28.94 46.10
C LYS A 552 -18.48 27.47 46.27
N LEU A 553 -17.91 26.88 45.22
CA LEU A 553 -17.53 25.47 45.13
C LEU A 553 -16.02 25.28 44.86
N PRO A 554 -15.47 24.08 45.13
CA PRO A 554 -14.12 23.68 44.71
C PRO A 554 -13.95 23.76 43.18
N SER A 555 -12.72 23.99 42.73
CA SER A 555 -12.37 24.07 41.30
C SER A 555 -12.83 22.83 40.52
N GLY A 556 -13.54 23.05 39.41
CA GLY A 556 -14.07 21.98 38.56
C GLY A 556 -15.39 21.37 39.03
N SER A 557 -15.91 21.76 40.20
CA SER A 557 -17.26 21.37 40.65
C SER A 557 -18.30 22.39 40.18
N THR A 558 -19.52 21.93 39.87
CA THR A 558 -20.61 22.79 39.39
C THR A 558 -21.86 22.65 40.27
N ILE A 559 -22.63 23.73 40.41
CA ILE A 559 -23.94 23.67 41.07
C ILE A 559 -24.92 23.06 40.07
N SER A 560 -25.45 21.88 40.38
CA SER A 560 -26.44 21.18 39.56
C SER A 560 -27.87 21.66 39.81
N SER A 561 -28.14 22.29 40.97
CA SER A 561 -29.44 22.88 41.32
C SER A 561 -29.37 23.85 42.52
N GLY A 562 -30.30 24.81 42.61
CA GLY A 562 -30.56 25.60 43.84
C GLY A 562 -29.62 26.79 44.13
N SER A 563 -28.90 27.31 43.14
CA SER A 563 -27.74 28.24 43.27
C SER A 563 -27.90 29.49 44.14
N SER A 564 -29.12 29.94 44.42
CA SER A 564 -29.40 31.13 45.27
C SER A 564 -30.35 30.83 46.42
N THR A 565 -30.51 29.56 46.76
CA THR A 565 -31.42 29.09 47.79
C THR A 565 -30.66 28.58 49.01
N GLN A 566 -31.40 28.21 50.04
CA GLN A 566 -30.86 27.67 51.29
C GLN A 566 -30.22 26.27 51.11
N SER A 567 -30.42 25.61 49.96
CA SER A 567 -29.89 24.28 49.65
C SER A 567 -29.44 24.18 48.19
N ILE A 568 -28.25 23.61 47.94
CA ILE A 568 -27.71 23.39 46.59
C ILE A 568 -27.44 21.90 46.32
N GLY A 569 -27.59 21.49 45.05
CA GLY A 569 -27.00 20.26 44.51
C GLY A 569 -25.68 20.57 43.83
N VAL A 570 -24.67 19.71 44.03
CA VAL A 570 -23.30 19.86 43.51
C VAL A 570 -22.91 18.63 42.71
N LEU A 571 -22.32 18.83 41.52
CA LEU A 571 -21.58 17.83 40.76
C LEU A 571 -20.08 18.09 40.96
N PHE A 572 -19.35 17.12 41.52
CA PHE A 572 -17.95 17.28 41.89
C PHE A 572 -17.01 17.09 40.71
N GLY A 573 -16.00 17.95 40.61
CA GLY A 573 -14.89 17.78 39.66
C GLY A 573 -13.85 16.76 40.14
N THR A 574 -12.58 17.02 39.84
CA THR A 574 -11.45 16.17 40.25
C THR A 574 -10.70 16.69 41.49
N ALA A 575 -10.92 17.96 41.86
CA ALA A 575 -10.20 18.63 42.93
C ALA A 575 -11.00 18.65 44.24
N SER A 576 -10.31 18.34 45.35
CA SER A 576 -10.80 18.60 46.71
C SER A 576 -10.81 20.11 47.01
N GLY A 577 -11.64 20.58 47.94
CA GLY A 577 -11.67 22.00 48.30
C GLY A 577 -12.76 22.39 49.28
N VAL A 578 -13.07 23.69 49.36
CA VAL A 578 -14.05 24.26 50.31
C VAL A 578 -15.33 24.67 49.59
N ILE A 579 -16.48 24.38 50.21
CA ILE A 579 -17.78 24.95 49.86
C ILE A 579 -18.08 26.08 50.87
N SER A 580 -18.48 27.25 50.40
CA SER A 580 -18.82 28.41 51.25
C SER A 580 -20.16 29.03 50.88
N VAL A 581 -20.89 29.57 51.86
CA VAL A 581 -22.15 30.30 51.65
C VAL A 581 -22.18 31.61 52.44
N THR A 582 -22.65 32.68 51.79
CA THR A 582 -22.88 34.00 52.43
C THR A 582 -24.36 34.41 52.33
N PRO A 583 -25.06 34.62 53.47
CA PRO A 583 -26.41 35.20 53.48
C PRO A 583 -26.38 36.68 53.08
N LEU A 584 -27.26 37.10 52.18
CA LEU A 584 -27.34 38.50 51.71
C LEU A 584 -28.37 39.31 52.53
N THR A 585 -27.92 40.22 53.41
CA THR A 585 -28.74 41.21 54.16
C THR A 585 -28.32 42.66 53.86
N THR A 586 -29.12 43.66 54.29
CA THR A 586 -28.87 45.12 54.06
C THR A 586 -27.64 45.69 54.79
N CYS A 587 -27.00 44.90 55.65
CA CYS A 587 -25.66 45.11 56.22
C CYS A 587 -24.93 43.75 56.20
N ALA A 588 -23.60 43.73 56.10
CA ALA A 588 -22.81 42.53 55.83
C ALA A 588 -23.10 41.38 56.81
N GLY A 589 -23.56 40.24 56.28
CA GLY A 589 -23.72 38.99 57.02
C GLY A 589 -22.42 38.17 57.06
N ASN A 590 -22.29 37.29 58.05
CA ASN A 590 -21.13 36.40 58.19
C ASN A 590 -21.18 35.21 57.19
N THR A 591 -20.03 34.79 56.67
CA THR A 591 -19.88 33.62 55.77
C THR A 591 -19.69 32.32 56.55
N ALA A 592 -20.33 31.24 56.10
CA ALA A 592 -20.13 29.88 56.60
C ALA A 592 -19.39 28.99 55.57
N THR A 593 -18.64 27.98 56.01
CA THR A 593 -17.78 27.13 55.16
C THR A 593 -17.78 25.65 55.58
N VAL A 594 -17.55 24.72 54.64
CA VAL A 594 -17.30 23.29 54.88
C VAL A 594 -16.24 22.75 53.90
N THR A 595 -15.35 21.86 54.34
CA THR A 595 -14.29 21.26 53.49
C THR A 595 -14.74 19.90 52.94
N VAL A 596 -14.46 19.63 51.66
CA VAL A 596 -14.83 18.39 50.96
C VAL A 596 -13.61 17.75 50.29
N THR A 597 -13.41 16.45 50.53
CA THR A 597 -12.37 15.62 49.89
C THR A 597 -12.95 14.81 48.72
N VAL A 598 -12.33 14.89 47.54
CA VAL A 598 -12.74 14.19 46.32
C VAL A 598 -11.74 13.08 45.97
N SER A 599 -12.21 11.87 45.68
CA SER A 599 -11.35 10.71 45.35
C SER A 599 -11.96 9.79 44.28
N PRO A 600 -11.13 9.02 43.55
CA PRO A 600 -11.60 7.93 42.68
C PRO A 600 -12.41 6.92 43.50
N CYS A 601 -13.52 6.45 42.95
CA CYS A 601 -14.44 5.53 43.61
C CYS A 601 -14.59 4.23 42.80
N ALA A 602 -14.93 3.14 43.50
CA ALA A 602 -15.32 1.90 42.85
C ALA A 602 -16.56 2.11 41.98
N LYS A 603 -16.58 1.50 40.80
CA LYS A 603 -17.70 1.53 39.85
C LYS A 603 -18.53 0.28 40.04
N THR A 604 -19.84 0.45 40.18
CA THR A 604 -20.77 -0.68 40.22
C THR A 604 -21.64 -0.69 38.98
N TRP A 605 -21.69 -1.82 38.29
CA TRP A 605 -22.62 -2.00 37.19
C TRP A 605 -24.07 -2.07 37.71
N ASN A 606 -24.92 -1.16 37.23
CA ASN A 606 -26.34 -1.10 37.56
C ASN A 606 -27.25 -1.55 36.39
N GLY A 607 -26.74 -1.54 35.15
CA GLY A 607 -27.46 -1.99 33.95
C GLY A 607 -28.74 -1.21 33.62
N SER A 608 -28.89 0.01 34.16
CA SER A 608 -30.14 0.78 34.09
C SER A 608 -30.51 1.28 32.68
N ALA A 609 -29.54 1.39 31.78
CA ALA A 609 -29.69 1.85 30.40
C ALA A 609 -29.43 0.75 29.35
N GLY A 610 -29.21 -0.51 29.76
CA GLY A 610 -28.97 -1.66 28.87
C GLY A 610 -27.78 -2.51 29.26
N SER A 611 -27.23 -3.25 28.29
CA SER A 611 -26.13 -4.21 28.49
C SER A 611 -24.76 -3.72 28.02
N ASP A 612 -24.67 -2.63 27.26
CA ASP A 612 -23.39 -2.17 26.69
C ASP A 612 -22.45 -1.59 27.76
N TRP A 613 -21.28 -2.23 27.94
CA TRP A 613 -20.22 -1.81 28.88
C TRP A 613 -19.85 -0.33 28.71
N SER A 614 -19.84 0.17 27.48
CA SER A 614 -19.41 1.52 27.13
C SER A 614 -20.45 2.61 27.42
N THR A 615 -21.67 2.24 27.83
CA THR A 615 -22.72 3.21 28.17
C THR A 615 -22.56 3.69 29.61
N ALA A 616 -22.19 4.95 29.79
CA ALA A 616 -21.93 5.57 31.09
C ALA A 616 -23.10 5.42 32.08
N ALA A 617 -24.36 5.53 31.61
CA ALA A 617 -25.55 5.38 32.45
C ALA A 617 -25.71 4.00 33.11
N ASN A 618 -25.07 2.95 32.57
CA ASN A 618 -25.08 1.61 33.16
C ASN A 618 -24.17 1.46 34.39
N TRP A 619 -23.41 2.49 34.72
CA TRP A 619 -22.49 2.51 35.85
C TRP A 619 -23.00 3.41 36.98
N SER A 620 -22.64 3.07 38.21
CA SER A 620 -22.81 3.94 39.37
C SER A 620 -21.44 4.27 39.95
N PRO A 621 -21.03 5.56 39.97
CA PRO A 621 -21.68 6.70 39.32
C PRO A 621 -21.65 6.58 37.78
N SER A 622 -22.54 7.30 37.06
CA SER A 622 -22.82 7.19 35.61
C SER A 622 -21.65 7.52 34.68
N ILE A 623 -20.58 6.75 34.74
CA ILE A 623 -19.29 6.94 34.06
C ILE A 623 -18.68 5.57 33.78
N VAL A 624 -18.19 5.37 32.56
CA VAL A 624 -17.50 4.14 32.16
C VAL A 624 -16.19 3.97 32.94
N PRO A 625 -15.90 2.78 33.50
CA PRO A 625 -14.69 2.53 34.27
C PRO A 625 -13.39 2.72 33.46
N ALA A 626 -12.41 3.34 34.11
CA ALA A 626 -11.03 3.44 33.66
C ALA A 626 -10.14 2.33 34.28
N ALA A 627 -8.92 2.18 33.75
CA ALA A 627 -7.96 1.17 34.21
C ALA A 627 -7.47 1.34 35.66
N THR A 628 -7.82 2.44 36.33
CA THR A 628 -7.44 2.75 37.73
C THR A 628 -8.55 2.44 38.74
N GLU A 629 -9.74 2.05 38.28
CA GLU A 629 -10.95 1.98 39.10
C GLU A 629 -11.42 0.55 39.30
N ASP A 630 -11.76 0.20 40.54
CA ASP A 630 -12.30 -1.11 40.89
C ASP A 630 -13.73 -1.24 40.37
N VAL A 631 -14.01 -2.33 39.66
CA VAL A 631 -15.31 -2.64 39.07
C VAL A 631 -15.98 -3.80 39.81
N THR A 632 -17.21 -3.59 40.25
CA THR A 632 -18.11 -4.63 40.75
C THR A 632 -19.28 -4.80 39.79
N ILE A 633 -19.47 -6.00 39.24
CA ILE A 633 -20.67 -6.36 38.48
C ILE A 633 -21.70 -6.93 39.46
N ALA A 634 -22.73 -6.14 39.77
CA ALA A 634 -23.81 -6.55 40.65
C ALA A 634 -24.81 -7.47 39.92
N ASN A 635 -25.57 -8.24 40.70
CA ASN A 635 -26.65 -9.08 40.17
C ASN A 635 -27.85 -8.22 39.79
N VAL A 636 -27.86 -7.75 38.55
CA VAL A 636 -28.94 -6.95 37.94
C VAL A 636 -29.42 -7.62 36.66
N ALA A 637 -30.61 -7.25 36.19
CA ALA A 637 -31.25 -7.90 35.04
C ALA A 637 -30.43 -7.75 33.75
N SER A 638 -29.98 -6.54 33.42
CA SER A 638 -29.14 -6.27 32.26
C SER A 638 -27.68 -6.52 32.60
N LYS A 639 -27.14 -7.67 32.20
CA LYS A 639 -25.72 -8.01 32.41
C LYS A 639 -24.81 -7.29 31.41
N PRO A 640 -23.60 -6.85 31.80
CA PRO A 640 -22.67 -6.18 30.89
C PRO A 640 -22.19 -7.07 29.75
N VAL A 641 -22.07 -6.45 28.57
CA VAL A 641 -21.51 -7.00 27.34
C VAL A 641 -20.43 -6.04 26.84
N VAL A 642 -19.21 -6.54 26.65
CA VAL A 642 -18.15 -5.83 25.94
C VAL A 642 -18.22 -6.23 24.47
N SER A 643 -18.80 -5.33 23.67
CA SER A 643 -19.08 -5.52 22.25
C SER A 643 -17.81 -5.68 21.40
N ALA A 644 -17.98 -6.16 20.16
CA ALA A 644 -16.88 -6.32 19.22
C ALA A 644 -16.13 -4.99 18.99
N GLY A 645 -14.79 -5.01 19.10
CA GLY A 645 -13.93 -3.84 18.99
C GLY A 645 -13.97 -2.89 20.19
N ALA A 646 -14.87 -3.08 21.15
CA ALA A 646 -14.91 -2.30 22.38
C ALA A 646 -13.87 -2.81 23.38
N THR A 647 -13.38 -1.88 24.21
CA THR A 647 -12.44 -2.18 25.31
C THR A 647 -13.05 -1.79 26.64
N GLY A 648 -13.21 -2.75 27.55
CA GLY A 648 -13.54 -2.51 28.94
C GLY A 648 -12.28 -2.46 29.80
N ASN A 649 -12.01 -1.35 30.49
CA ASN A 649 -10.85 -1.21 31.36
C ASN A 649 -11.27 -1.25 32.83
N THR A 650 -10.43 -1.83 33.69
CA THR A 650 -10.65 -1.83 35.15
C THR A 650 -9.34 -2.08 35.90
N LYS A 651 -9.30 -1.67 37.17
CA LYS A 651 -8.30 -2.13 38.12
C LYS A 651 -8.63 -3.52 38.62
N ASN A 652 -9.50 -3.68 39.61
CA ASN A 652 -10.00 -5.00 40.03
C ASN A 652 -11.38 -5.28 39.41
N LEU A 653 -11.57 -6.47 38.84
CA LEU A 653 -12.87 -6.94 38.35
C LEU A 653 -13.48 -7.96 39.30
N THR A 654 -14.59 -7.62 39.94
CA THR A 654 -15.39 -8.55 40.77
C THR A 654 -16.75 -8.80 40.14
N ILE A 655 -17.09 -10.04 39.84
CA ILE A 655 -18.43 -10.45 39.39
C ILE A 655 -19.12 -11.15 40.57
N ASN A 656 -20.20 -10.56 41.07
CA ASN A 656 -20.92 -11.10 42.22
C ASN A 656 -21.71 -12.38 41.85
N SER A 657 -22.08 -13.16 42.86
CA SER A 657 -22.96 -14.31 42.67
C SER A 657 -24.29 -13.90 42.03
N GLY A 658 -24.74 -14.67 41.03
CA GLY A 658 -25.91 -14.36 40.18
C GLY A 658 -25.68 -13.34 39.05
N ALA A 659 -24.63 -12.51 39.16
CA ALA A 659 -24.26 -11.55 38.12
C ALA A 659 -23.58 -12.24 36.92
N GLY A 660 -23.25 -11.49 35.87
CA GLY A 660 -22.44 -12.02 34.79
C GLY A 660 -21.81 -10.99 33.86
N LEU A 661 -20.80 -11.41 33.12
CA LEU A 661 -20.10 -10.61 32.11
C LEU A 661 -19.93 -11.42 30.83
N THR A 662 -20.26 -10.81 29.70
CA THR A 662 -19.99 -11.37 28.37
C THR A 662 -18.96 -10.51 27.64
N ILE A 663 -17.92 -11.15 27.10
CA ILE A 663 -16.99 -10.53 26.15
C ILE A 663 -17.31 -11.10 24.77
N SER A 664 -17.78 -10.25 23.87
CA SER A 664 -18.13 -10.62 22.50
C SER A 664 -16.87 -10.88 21.66
N SER A 665 -17.05 -11.47 20.47
CA SER A 665 -15.95 -11.67 19.52
C SER A 665 -15.23 -10.33 19.24
N ALA A 666 -13.89 -10.32 19.25
CA ALA A 666 -13.06 -9.11 19.15
C ALA A 666 -13.26 -8.06 20.26
N GLY A 667 -14.08 -8.33 21.29
CA GLY A 667 -14.15 -7.50 22.49
C GLY A 667 -12.95 -7.76 23.41
N THR A 668 -12.50 -6.73 24.12
CA THR A 668 -11.33 -6.82 25.03
C THR A 668 -11.66 -6.30 26.42
N VAL A 669 -11.26 -7.04 27.46
CA VAL A 669 -11.26 -6.54 28.85
C VAL A 669 -9.81 -6.47 29.34
N ASN A 670 -9.34 -5.28 29.72
CA ASN A 670 -8.02 -5.08 30.32
C ASN A 670 -8.14 -4.83 31.82
N VAL A 671 -7.34 -5.56 32.59
CA VAL A 671 -7.35 -5.54 34.05
C VAL A 671 -5.95 -5.19 34.54
N THR A 672 -5.83 -4.17 35.40
CA THR A 672 -4.54 -3.78 36.03
C THR A 672 -4.36 -4.30 37.47
N GLY A 673 -5.41 -4.91 38.04
CA GLY A 673 -5.47 -5.61 39.32
C GLY A 673 -6.02 -7.05 39.18
N ASN A 674 -6.83 -7.53 40.12
CA ASN A 674 -7.27 -8.93 40.19
C ASN A 674 -8.63 -9.16 39.51
N VAL A 675 -8.85 -10.40 39.03
CA VAL A 675 -10.16 -10.88 38.56
C VAL A 675 -10.72 -11.90 39.55
N VAL A 676 -11.92 -11.64 40.05
CA VAL A 676 -12.68 -12.56 40.91
C VAL A 676 -14.08 -12.74 40.32
N ASN A 677 -14.36 -13.94 39.80
CA ASN A 677 -15.68 -14.28 39.28
C ASN A 677 -16.42 -15.25 40.21
N ASN A 678 -17.49 -14.78 40.84
CA ASN A 678 -18.45 -15.60 41.59
C ASN A 678 -19.77 -15.82 40.84
N GLY A 679 -19.90 -15.28 39.62
CA GLY A 679 -21.08 -15.38 38.76
C GLY A 679 -20.78 -16.08 37.43
N THR A 680 -21.42 -15.63 36.35
CA THR A 680 -21.20 -16.18 35.00
C THR A 680 -20.23 -15.34 34.19
N PHE A 681 -19.15 -15.94 33.68
CA PHE A 681 -18.19 -15.30 32.77
C PHE A 681 -18.26 -15.99 31.40
N THR A 682 -18.57 -15.24 30.35
CA THR A 682 -18.74 -15.76 28.98
C THR A 682 -17.73 -15.10 28.04
N ALA A 683 -16.75 -15.85 27.56
CA ALA A 683 -15.77 -15.40 26.56
C ALA A 683 -16.10 -16.00 25.18
N SER A 684 -16.51 -15.15 24.23
CA SER A 684 -16.84 -15.59 22.87
C SER A 684 -15.57 -15.86 22.05
N SER A 685 -15.69 -16.62 20.94
CA SER A 685 -14.57 -16.83 20.01
C SER A 685 -14.00 -15.50 19.51
N GLY A 686 -12.68 -15.32 19.64
CA GLY A 686 -11.94 -14.09 19.32
C GLY A 686 -11.94 -13.01 20.42
N SER A 687 -12.58 -13.24 21.56
CA SER A 687 -12.52 -12.30 22.71
C SER A 687 -11.19 -12.36 23.45
N THR A 688 -10.82 -11.28 24.15
CA THR A 688 -9.53 -11.18 24.85
C THR A 688 -9.69 -10.68 26.28
N LEU A 689 -9.04 -11.37 27.23
CA LEU A 689 -8.79 -10.88 28.58
C LEU A 689 -7.29 -10.52 28.72
N GLY A 690 -6.99 -9.27 29.05
CA GLY A 690 -5.63 -8.75 29.18
C GLY A 690 -5.28 -8.39 30.61
N PHE A 691 -4.09 -8.82 31.07
CA PHE A 691 -3.50 -8.41 32.33
C PHE A 691 -2.35 -7.43 32.07
N THR A 692 -2.55 -6.15 32.42
CA THR A 692 -1.66 -5.03 32.08
C THR A 692 -1.18 -4.25 33.30
N GLY A 693 -1.31 -4.84 34.49
CA GLY A 693 -0.93 -4.22 35.76
C GLY A 693 0.58 -4.15 35.98
N THR A 694 0.98 -3.45 37.05
CA THR A 694 2.38 -3.33 37.49
C THR A 694 2.66 -4.10 38.79
N THR A 695 1.61 -4.54 39.50
CA THR A 695 1.69 -5.39 40.69
C THR A 695 1.29 -6.82 40.33
N ALA A 696 1.68 -7.83 41.11
CA ALA A 696 1.23 -9.21 40.86
C ALA A 696 -0.30 -9.30 40.84
N GLN A 697 -0.85 -10.03 39.87
CA GLN A 697 -2.30 -10.15 39.65
C GLN A 697 -2.77 -11.60 39.81
N THR A 698 -4.06 -11.80 40.08
CA THR A 698 -4.67 -13.13 40.18
C THR A 698 -5.93 -13.24 39.32
N ILE A 699 -6.20 -14.44 38.80
CA ILE A 699 -7.47 -14.82 38.18
C ILE A 699 -8.10 -15.97 38.97
N THR A 700 -9.33 -15.76 39.43
CA THR A 700 -10.09 -16.71 40.25
C THR A 700 -11.53 -16.79 39.80
N GLY A 701 -12.06 -18.02 39.73
CA GLY A 701 -13.46 -18.33 39.41
C GLY A 701 -13.83 -18.18 37.94
N VAL A 702 -12.88 -17.94 37.04
CA VAL A 702 -13.13 -17.86 35.59
C VAL A 702 -12.95 -19.24 34.97
N PRO A 703 -14.02 -19.91 34.51
CA PRO A 703 -13.94 -21.31 34.06
C PRO A 703 -13.31 -21.44 32.67
N SER A 704 -13.53 -20.48 31.78
CA SER A 704 -12.97 -20.48 30.44
C SER A 704 -12.74 -19.08 29.89
N ILE A 705 -11.72 -18.96 29.06
CA ILE A 705 -11.38 -17.78 28.26
C ILE A 705 -11.16 -18.19 26.81
N TYR A 706 -11.19 -17.22 25.90
CA TYR A 706 -10.72 -17.43 24.53
C TYR A 706 -9.25 -17.02 24.42
N ASN A 707 -8.93 -15.74 24.26
CA ASN A 707 -7.55 -15.26 24.31
C ASN A 707 -7.20 -14.71 25.70
N LEU A 708 -5.94 -14.92 26.12
CA LEU A 708 -5.38 -14.39 27.36
C LEU A 708 -4.06 -13.69 27.07
N ASN A 709 -3.97 -12.40 27.36
CA ASN A 709 -2.75 -11.62 27.18
C ASN A 709 -2.10 -11.34 28.54
N ILE A 710 -0.85 -11.78 28.70
CA ILE A 710 -0.05 -11.56 29.90
C ILE A 710 0.98 -10.48 29.60
N ASN A 711 0.73 -9.26 30.10
CA ASN A 711 1.62 -8.11 29.95
C ASN A 711 1.85 -7.44 31.32
N ASN A 712 2.36 -8.21 32.27
CA ASN A 712 2.63 -7.76 33.62
C ASN A 712 3.91 -8.42 34.14
N ALA A 713 4.99 -7.63 34.24
CA ALA A 713 6.30 -8.09 34.72
C ALA A 713 6.27 -8.71 36.14
N ALA A 714 5.34 -8.30 36.99
CA ALA A 714 5.19 -8.85 38.35
C ALA A 714 4.46 -10.22 38.37
N GLY A 715 3.90 -10.63 37.23
CA GLY A 715 3.29 -11.95 37.04
C GLY A 715 1.78 -12.02 37.34
N VAL A 716 1.16 -13.09 36.84
CA VAL A 716 -0.27 -13.40 36.96
C VAL A 716 -0.44 -14.82 37.47
N SER A 717 -1.25 -15.04 38.51
CA SER A 717 -1.51 -16.36 39.08
C SER A 717 -2.92 -16.86 38.81
N VAL A 718 -3.04 -18.08 38.29
CA VAL A 718 -4.32 -18.79 38.09
C VAL A 718 -4.65 -19.58 39.34
N LEU A 719 -5.69 -19.19 40.08
CA LEU A 719 -6.02 -19.76 41.39
C LEU A 719 -7.20 -20.75 41.37
N SER A 720 -7.87 -20.90 40.23
CA SER A 720 -8.96 -21.86 40.01
C SER A 720 -8.86 -22.45 38.60
N PRO A 721 -9.44 -23.62 38.31
CA PRO A 721 -9.44 -24.21 36.97
C PRO A 721 -9.85 -23.22 35.88
N LEU A 722 -9.03 -23.12 34.82
CA LEU A 722 -9.18 -22.19 33.71
C LEU A 722 -8.88 -22.92 32.39
N ALA A 723 -9.87 -22.97 31.50
CA ALA A 723 -9.70 -23.49 30.14
C ALA A 723 -9.45 -22.36 29.13
N ALA A 724 -8.39 -22.47 28.34
CA ALA A 724 -8.09 -21.54 27.25
C ALA A 724 -8.47 -22.15 25.90
N ASN A 725 -9.42 -21.52 25.22
CA ASN A 725 -9.94 -21.96 23.92
C ASN A 725 -9.29 -21.21 22.73
N GLY A 726 -8.49 -20.19 23.00
CA GLY A 726 -7.74 -19.43 22.01
C GLY A 726 -6.28 -19.27 22.43
N THR A 727 -5.66 -18.16 22.05
CA THR A 727 -4.22 -17.98 22.23
C THR A 727 -3.88 -17.37 23.59
N ILE A 728 -2.92 -17.97 24.28
CA ILE A 728 -2.22 -17.34 25.40
C ILE A 728 -0.99 -16.62 24.87
N SER A 729 -0.94 -15.29 25.02
CA SER A 729 0.16 -14.43 24.60
C SER A 729 1.01 -14.03 25.80
N LEU A 730 2.32 -14.30 25.75
CA LEU A 730 3.26 -14.09 26.86
C LEU A 730 4.10 -12.82 26.62
N LEU A 731 3.43 -11.68 26.57
CA LEU A 731 4.05 -10.40 26.22
C LEU A 731 5.10 -9.96 27.26
N ASN A 732 4.78 -10.07 28.55
CA ASN A 732 5.69 -9.70 29.64
C ASN A 732 5.30 -10.37 30.98
N GLY A 733 6.28 -10.96 31.68
CA GLY A 733 6.12 -11.58 33.00
C GLY A 733 5.59 -13.02 33.01
N ALA A 734 5.53 -13.61 34.21
CA ALA A 734 5.23 -15.03 34.39
C ALA A 734 3.73 -15.31 34.62
N LEU A 735 3.16 -16.26 33.90
CA LEU A 735 1.86 -16.88 34.19
C LEU A 735 2.06 -18.10 35.10
N THR A 736 1.74 -17.95 36.39
CA THR A 736 1.81 -19.05 37.36
C THR A 736 0.50 -19.83 37.34
N THR A 737 0.54 -21.09 36.91
CA THR A 737 -0.69 -21.86 36.64
C THR A 737 -1.30 -22.50 37.87
N ASN A 738 -0.50 -22.79 38.90
CA ASN A 738 -0.92 -23.63 40.04
C ASN A 738 -1.61 -24.94 39.61
N SER A 739 -1.21 -25.51 38.47
CA SER A 739 -1.83 -26.69 37.85
C SER A 739 -3.30 -26.54 37.47
N ASN A 740 -3.79 -25.31 37.34
CA ASN A 740 -5.18 -25.00 37.00
C ASN A 740 -5.42 -24.68 35.52
N LEU A 741 -4.37 -24.59 34.70
CA LEU A 741 -4.48 -24.16 33.31
C LEU A 741 -4.61 -25.35 32.34
N THR A 742 -5.68 -25.37 31.55
CA THR A 742 -5.90 -26.34 30.46
C THR A 742 -5.98 -25.61 29.11
N LEU A 743 -5.22 -26.07 28.13
CA LEU A 743 -5.34 -25.64 26.73
C LEU A 743 -6.28 -26.59 25.99
N GLU A 744 -7.34 -26.03 25.40
CA GLU A 744 -8.35 -26.76 24.65
C GLU A 744 -8.00 -26.77 23.16
N PHE A 745 -7.11 -27.68 22.75
CA PHE A 745 -6.56 -27.71 21.38
C PHE A 745 -7.65 -27.85 20.30
N ASP A 746 -8.71 -28.62 20.57
CA ASP A 746 -9.84 -28.79 19.63
C ASP A 746 -10.63 -27.49 19.38
N ASN A 747 -10.57 -26.53 20.31
CA ASN A 747 -11.26 -25.25 20.21
C ASN A 747 -10.35 -24.11 19.74
N GLY A 748 -9.05 -24.37 19.52
CA GLY A 748 -8.04 -23.38 19.15
C GLY A 748 -7.10 -22.96 20.30
N GLY A 749 -7.22 -23.58 21.47
CA GLY A 749 -6.37 -23.33 22.62
C GLY A 749 -4.90 -23.57 22.32
N ASN A 750 -4.03 -22.59 22.55
CA ASN A 750 -2.59 -22.73 22.32
C ASN A 750 -1.78 -21.73 23.14
N VAL A 751 -0.45 -21.93 23.19
CA VAL A 751 0.49 -20.88 23.62
C VAL A 751 1.11 -20.25 22.38
N GLY A 752 0.86 -18.96 22.18
CA GLY A 752 1.42 -18.19 21.09
C GLY A 752 2.95 -18.11 21.17
N TYR A 753 3.58 -17.69 20.08
CA TYR A 753 4.99 -17.34 20.06
C TYR A 753 5.21 -16.11 19.19
N ALA A 754 5.85 -15.11 19.77
CA ALA A 754 6.50 -14.03 19.05
C ALA A 754 7.93 -13.89 19.56
N ALA A 755 8.87 -13.54 18.68
CA ALA A 755 10.26 -13.30 19.08
C ALA A 755 10.41 -12.14 20.10
N SER A 756 9.40 -11.27 20.20
CA SER A 756 9.31 -10.18 21.18
C SER A 756 8.71 -10.59 22.53
N ASP A 757 8.24 -11.82 22.68
CA ASP A 757 7.64 -12.30 23.93
C ASP A 757 8.70 -12.29 25.05
N ALA A 758 8.41 -11.57 26.13
CA ALA A 758 9.27 -11.49 27.32
C ALA A 758 8.65 -12.22 28.53
N GLY A 759 7.56 -12.96 28.32
CA GLY A 759 6.85 -13.70 29.36
C GLY A 759 7.26 -15.17 29.47
N SER A 760 6.70 -15.85 30.47
CA SER A 760 6.91 -17.28 30.72
C SER A 760 5.68 -17.93 31.36
N ILE A 761 5.65 -19.27 31.41
CA ILE A 761 4.67 -20.02 32.21
C ILE A 761 5.42 -20.75 33.31
N SER A 762 4.92 -20.67 34.53
CA SER A 762 5.44 -21.38 35.71
C SER A 762 4.39 -22.33 36.26
N GLY A 763 4.77 -23.60 36.45
CA GLY A 763 3.87 -24.68 36.87
C GLY A 763 3.36 -25.54 35.71
N ASN A 764 2.57 -26.56 36.06
CA ASN A 764 2.06 -27.50 35.07
C ASN A 764 0.94 -26.88 34.23
N VAL A 765 0.96 -27.19 32.94
CA VAL A 765 -0.11 -26.91 31.98
C VAL A 765 -0.68 -28.25 31.54
N ALA A 766 -1.99 -28.33 31.34
CA ALA A 766 -2.63 -29.47 30.72
C ALA A 766 -3.05 -29.12 29.29
N GLY A 767 -2.96 -30.07 28.37
CA GLY A 767 -3.41 -29.94 27.00
C GLY A 767 -4.42 -31.02 26.72
N ARG A 768 -5.61 -30.63 26.25
CA ARG A 768 -6.75 -31.54 26.06
C ARG A 768 -7.08 -31.69 24.58
N ARG A 769 -7.25 -32.94 24.13
CA ARG A 769 -7.73 -33.27 22.77
C ARG A 769 -8.68 -34.45 22.78
N ASN A 770 -9.72 -34.41 21.97
CA ASN A 770 -10.64 -35.54 21.75
C ASN A 770 -10.03 -36.52 20.74
N ALA A 771 -10.08 -37.81 21.04
CA ALA A 771 -9.54 -38.85 20.19
C ALA A 771 -10.58 -39.95 19.87
N LEU A 772 -10.59 -40.37 18.60
CA LEU A 772 -11.51 -41.38 18.06
C LEU A 772 -11.06 -42.82 18.36
N ILE A 773 -11.96 -43.81 18.17
CA ILE A 773 -11.73 -45.26 18.40
C ILE A 773 -10.81 -45.89 17.34
N ARG A 774 -9.59 -45.39 17.18
CA ARG A 774 -8.65 -45.80 16.12
C ARG A 774 -7.22 -45.55 16.57
N THR A 775 -6.28 -45.87 15.69
CA THR A 775 -4.87 -45.51 15.87
C THR A 775 -4.64 -44.04 15.57
N HIS A 776 -3.93 -43.34 16.44
CA HIS A 776 -3.50 -41.94 16.30
C HIS A 776 -1.98 -41.85 16.35
N TYR A 777 -1.41 -40.86 15.64
CA TYR A 777 -0.01 -40.46 15.82
C TYR A 777 0.05 -39.25 16.73
N VAL A 778 0.52 -39.47 17.95
CA VAL A 778 0.49 -38.48 19.03
C VAL A 778 1.89 -38.07 19.45
N ALA A 779 2.00 -36.88 20.05
CA ALA A 779 3.22 -36.33 20.59
C ALA A 779 2.96 -35.63 21.93
N ALA A 780 3.99 -35.55 22.78
CA ALA A 780 3.94 -34.75 24.00
C ALA A 780 4.20 -33.27 23.68
N PRO A 781 3.29 -32.34 24.05
CA PRO A 781 3.49 -30.90 23.87
C PRO A 781 4.15 -30.23 25.10
N PHE A 782 4.34 -30.99 26.19
CA PHE A 782 4.93 -30.51 27.44
C PHE A 782 5.99 -31.48 27.94
N ASN A 783 6.96 -30.95 28.67
CA ASN A 783 7.99 -31.77 29.28
C ASN A 783 7.44 -32.48 30.54
N GLY A 784 7.80 -33.76 30.73
CA GLY A 784 7.34 -34.58 31.85
C GLY A 784 6.07 -35.39 31.59
N VAL A 785 5.51 -35.34 30.36
CA VAL A 785 4.43 -36.24 29.93
C VAL A 785 4.95 -37.67 29.89
N SER A 786 4.10 -38.62 30.27
CA SER A 786 4.40 -40.06 30.24
C SER A 786 3.23 -40.85 29.66
N SER A 787 3.49 -42.10 29.28
CA SER A 787 2.50 -43.04 28.75
C SER A 787 1.29 -43.27 29.68
N ALA A 788 1.40 -42.96 30.98
CA ALA A 788 0.30 -43.07 31.93
C ALA A 788 -0.86 -42.11 31.58
N GLN A 789 -0.54 -40.96 30.99
CA GLN A 789 -1.49 -39.91 30.61
C GLN A 789 -2.26 -40.22 29.31
N VAL A 790 -1.98 -41.35 28.67
CA VAL A 790 -2.70 -41.84 27.47
C VAL A 790 -3.97 -42.64 27.85
N GLY A 791 -4.38 -42.60 29.13
CA GLY A 791 -5.59 -43.29 29.62
C GLY A 791 -5.36 -44.78 29.93
N ALA A 792 -4.17 -45.14 30.40
CA ALA A 792 -3.82 -46.52 30.68
C ALA A 792 -4.34 -46.99 32.06
N THR A 793 -5.26 -47.95 32.07
CA THR A 793 -5.25 -48.98 33.12
C THR A 793 -4.19 -50.01 32.74
N THR A 794 -3.37 -50.44 33.70
CA THR A 794 -2.38 -51.49 33.46
C THR A 794 -3.07 -52.84 33.21
N PRO A 795 -2.68 -53.61 32.18
CA PRO A 795 -1.61 -53.35 31.20
C PRO A 795 -2.05 -52.51 29.98
N LEU A 796 -1.07 -51.88 29.28
CA LEU A 796 -1.19 -51.18 27.99
C LEU A 796 -1.51 -52.16 26.83
N PHE A 797 -2.50 -53.02 27.03
CA PHE A 797 -2.81 -54.16 26.17
C PHE A 797 -4.30 -54.12 25.81
N TYR A 798 -4.63 -54.35 24.54
CA TYR A 798 -6.00 -54.42 24.05
C TYR A 798 -6.09 -55.40 22.87
N ASN A 799 -7.01 -56.36 22.98
CA ASN A 799 -7.31 -57.35 21.93
C ASN A 799 -6.06 -58.06 21.35
N GLY A 800 -5.15 -58.51 22.22
CA GLY A 800 -3.94 -59.22 21.80
C GLY A 800 -2.77 -58.34 21.33
N ASN A 801 -2.95 -57.01 21.29
CA ASN A 801 -1.95 -56.05 20.83
C ASN A 801 -1.64 -54.99 21.90
N TRP A 802 -0.46 -54.38 21.84
CA TRP A 802 -0.13 -53.23 22.67
C TRP A 802 -0.90 -51.98 22.21
N LYS A 803 -1.24 -51.12 23.16
CA LYS A 803 -1.95 -49.85 22.90
C LYS A 803 -1.04 -48.75 22.38
N MET A 804 0.27 -48.83 22.58
CA MET A 804 1.21 -47.76 22.25
C MET A 804 2.52 -48.32 21.68
N TYR A 805 3.04 -47.69 20.63
CA TYR A 805 4.26 -48.07 19.94
C TYR A 805 5.11 -46.83 19.60
N VAL A 806 6.43 -47.04 19.54
CA VAL A 806 7.39 -46.11 18.96
C VAL A 806 7.97 -46.72 17.68
N LYS A 807 8.25 -45.89 16.67
CA LYS A 807 8.84 -46.37 15.41
C LYS A 807 10.35 -46.56 15.57
N SER A 808 10.85 -47.71 15.16
CA SER A 808 12.29 -47.99 15.08
C SER A 808 12.85 -47.47 13.75
N PHE A 809 13.91 -46.67 13.81
CA PHE A 809 14.58 -46.19 12.60
C PHE A 809 15.37 -47.30 11.88
N ASP A 810 16.11 -48.13 12.63
CA ASP A 810 17.02 -49.10 12.02
C ASP A 810 16.28 -50.18 11.25
N ASN A 811 15.27 -50.77 11.90
CA ASN A 811 14.50 -51.89 11.37
C ASN A 811 13.20 -51.44 10.68
N GLN A 812 12.88 -50.14 10.72
CA GLN A 812 11.64 -49.56 10.19
C GLN A 812 10.32 -50.10 10.78
N GLY A 813 10.39 -51.03 11.75
CA GLY A 813 9.25 -51.61 12.46
C GLY A 813 8.74 -50.78 13.66
N TRP A 814 7.79 -51.35 14.40
CA TRP A 814 7.16 -50.75 15.57
C TRP A 814 7.59 -51.48 16.85
N ASN A 815 8.14 -50.75 17.81
CA ASN A 815 8.51 -51.26 19.13
C ASN A 815 7.40 -50.93 20.13
N ALA A 816 6.88 -51.94 20.81
CA ALA A 816 5.83 -51.77 21.80
C ALA A 816 6.33 -51.03 23.05
N ILE A 817 5.51 -50.12 23.58
CA ILE A 817 5.74 -49.50 24.88
C ILE A 817 5.10 -50.39 25.95
N THR A 818 5.93 -51.05 26.75
CA THR A 818 5.50 -52.04 27.74
C THR A 818 5.40 -51.49 29.16
N ASP A 819 6.08 -50.38 29.46
CA ASP A 819 6.03 -49.67 30.74
C ASP A 819 4.97 -48.57 30.69
N ALA A 820 4.00 -48.60 31.61
CA ALA A 820 2.94 -47.61 31.71
C ALA A 820 3.43 -46.23 32.17
N THR A 821 4.67 -46.11 32.67
CA THR A 821 5.27 -44.86 33.17
C THR A 821 6.39 -44.32 32.29
N MET A 822 6.57 -44.90 31.10
CA MET A 822 7.62 -44.45 30.17
C MET A 822 7.44 -42.97 29.83
N ALA A 823 8.52 -42.20 29.97
CA ALA A 823 8.55 -40.81 29.55
C ALA A 823 8.24 -40.69 28.05
N MET A 824 7.53 -39.62 27.68
CA MET A 824 7.30 -39.24 26.29
C MET A 824 8.13 -37.98 25.99
N PRO A 825 9.41 -38.12 25.57
CA PRO A 825 10.27 -36.96 25.35
C PRO A 825 9.75 -36.07 24.21
N LEU A 826 9.93 -34.76 24.38
CA LEU A 826 9.60 -33.77 23.36
C LEU A 826 10.28 -34.12 22.03
N GLY A 827 9.52 -34.05 20.94
CA GLY A 827 10.01 -34.35 19.58
C GLY A 827 9.85 -35.82 19.16
N THR A 828 9.51 -36.72 20.09
CA THR A 828 9.25 -38.13 19.76
C THR A 828 7.78 -38.33 19.43
N GLY A 829 7.50 -38.97 18.30
CA GLY A 829 6.14 -39.37 17.93
C GLY A 829 5.82 -40.81 18.32
N TYR A 830 4.56 -41.06 18.65
CA TYR A 830 4.07 -42.36 19.10
C TYR A 830 2.81 -42.75 18.34
N SER A 831 2.66 -44.04 18.06
CA SER A 831 1.40 -44.61 17.59
C SER A 831 0.59 -45.12 18.77
N VAL A 832 -0.63 -44.63 18.93
CA VAL A 832 -1.53 -45.00 20.04
C VAL A 832 -2.85 -45.51 19.49
N ALA A 833 -3.24 -46.72 19.87
CA ALA A 833 -4.53 -47.32 19.54
C ALA A 833 -5.52 -47.13 20.70
N LEU A 834 -6.64 -46.46 20.43
CA LEU A 834 -7.68 -46.19 21.43
C LEU A 834 -8.91 -47.10 21.19
N PRO A 835 -9.33 -47.88 22.20
CA PRO A 835 -10.43 -48.84 22.06
C PRO A 835 -11.82 -48.21 22.23
N SER A 836 -11.89 -46.97 22.68
CA SER A 836 -13.11 -46.19 22.88
C SER A 836 -12.83 -44.70 22.65
N LEU A 837 -13.88 -43.90 22.43
CA LEU A 837 -13.73 -42.45 22.37
C LEU A 837 -13.10 -42.00 23.68
N SER A 838 -11.99 -41.29 23.58
CA SER A 838 -11.16 -40.97 24.75
C SER A 838 -10.70 -39.53 24.67
N VAL A 839 -10.53 -38.91 25.83
CA VAL A 839 -9.89 -37.60 25.96
C VAL A 839 -8.42 -37.83 26.27
N LEU A 840 -7.54 -37.31 25.43
CA LEU A 840 -6.12 -37.23 25.74
C LEU A 840 -5.89 -35.95 26.56
N LEU A 841 -5.34 -36.11 27.77
CA LEU A 841 -5.03 -35.02 28.68
C LEU A 841 -3.56 -35.13 29.09
N PHE A 842 -2.68 -34.43 28.35
CA PHE A 842 -1.25 -34.44 28.62
C PHE A 842 -0.89 -33.24 29.50
N SER A 843 -0.25 -33.50 30.63
CA SER A 843 0.14 -32.45 31.56
C SER A 843 1.61 -32.51 31.89
N GLY A 844 2.25 -31.34 31.87
CA GLY A 844 3.67 -31.19 32.14
C GLY A 844 4.07 -29.73 32.23
N THR A 845 5.38 -29.50 32.22
CA THR A 845 5.97 -28.14 32.27
C THR A 845 6.20 -27.60 30.86
N TYR A 846 6.09 -26.28 30.73
CA TYR A 846 6.28 -25.56 29.46
C TYR A 846 7.53 -24.69 29.52
N ASN A 847 8.36 -24.77 28.48
CA ASN A 847 9.49 -23.86 28.27
C ASN A 847 9.28 -23.11 26.95
N HIS A 848 9.08 -21.80 27.05
CA HIS A 848 8.79 -20.94 25.89
C HIS A 848 9.94 -20.89 24.88
N ASN A 849 11.18 -21.11 25.35
CA ASN A 849 12.40 -21.05 24.55
C ASN A 849 12.93 -22.43 24.13
N PHE A 850 12.13 -23.49 24.31
CA PHE A 850 12.55 -24.84 23.94
C PHE A 850 12.85 -24.96 22.44
N GLN A 851 13.99 -25.58 22.11
CA GLN A 851 14.34 -25.95 20.74
C GLN A 851 14.65 -27.44 20.70
N LEU A 852 14.08 -28.14 19.73
CA LEU A 852 14.40 -29.55 19.50
C LEU A 852 15.71 -29.63 18.72
N THR A 853 16.75 -30.15 19.38
CA THR A 853 17.98 -30.56 18.68
C THR A 853 17.73 -31.89 18.00
N GLY A 854 18.02 -31.99 16.70
CA GLY A 854 17.70 -33.18 15.92
C GLY A 854 18.53 -34.40 16.33
N THR A 855 17.85 -35.53 16.56
CA THR A 855 18.52 -36.82 16.72
C THR A 855 19.07 -37.26 15.38
N SER A 856 20.34 -37.67 15.36
CA SER A 856 21.04 -38.11 14.15
C SER A 856 20.85 -39.61 13.92
N TYR A 857 20.48 -39.98 12.69
CA TYR A 857 20.30 -41.36 12.23
C TYR A 857 21.15 -41.63 10.96
N SER A 858 21.43 -42.89 10.65
CA SER A 858 22.17 -43.23 9.41
C SER A 858 21.37 -42.87 8.15
N ASN A 859 22.01 -42.18 7.20
CA ASN A 859 21.44 -41.79 5.91
C ASN A 859 21.98 -42.63 4.72
N THR A 860 22.43 -43.86 4.97
CA THR A 860 22.98 -44.72 3.90
C THR A 860 21.92 -45.28 2.95
N VAL A 861 20.63 -45.15 3.28
CA VAL A 861 19.51 -45.65 2.49
C VAL A 861 18.43 -44.56 2.41
N ALA A 862 17.95 -44.28 1.20
CA ALA A 862 16.84 -43.36 0.96
C ALA A 862 15.51 -43.95 1.45
N GLY A 863 14.54 -43.08 1.77
CA GLY A 863 13.17 -43.52 2.07
C GLY A 863 13.00 -44.23 3.42
N LYS A 864 13.98 -44.17 4.33
CA LYS A 864 13.76 -44.60 5.72
C LYS A 864 12.92 -43.55 6.45
N TYR A 865 11.85 -43.99 7.10
CA TYR A 865 10.91 -43.11 7.77
C TYR A 865 11.34 -42.82 9.22
N MET A 866 11.18 -41.56 9.62
CA MET A 866 11.33 -41.06 10.98
C MET A 866 9.98 -40.55 11.46
N LEU A 867 9.48 -41.01 12.62
CA LEU A 867 8.26 -40.49 13.23
C LEU A 867 8.62 -39.38 14.22
N VAL A 868 8.25 -38.15 13.88
CA VAL A 868 8.60 -36.92 14.62
C VAL A 868 7.34 -36.37 15.27
N GLY A 869 7.44 -36.03 16.56
CA GLY A 869 6.36 -35.41 17.30
C GLY A 869 6.46 -33.89 17.30
N ASN A 870 5.34 -33.18 17.18
CA ASN A 870 5.30 -31.75 17.50
C ASN A 870 5.58 -31.54 19.00
N PRO A 871 6.70 -30.91 19.40
CA PRO A 871 7.07 -30.76 20.80
C PRO A 871 6.39 -29.56 21.48
N TYR A 872 5.55 -28.80 20.78
CA TYR A 872 4.99 -27.55 21.27
C TYR A 872 3.48 -27.62 21.48
N PRO A 873 2.93 -26.84 22.43
CA PRO A 873 1.49 -26.61 22.57
C PRO A 873 1.00 -25.55 21.56
N SER A 874 1.50 -25.61 20.34
CA SER A 874 1.17 -24.71 19.22
C SER A 874 1.32 -25.45 17.90
N THR A 875 0.67 -24.96 16.86
CA THR A 875 0.79 -25.52 15.51
C THR A 875 2.15 -25.16 14.94
N LEU A 876 2.76 -26.10 14.23
CA LEU A 876 3.97 -25.86 13.45
C LEU A 876 3.63 -25.62 11.98
N ASP A 877 4.40 -24.76 11.32
CA ASP A 877 4.41 -24.59 9.87
C ASP A 877 5.67 -25.23 9.28
N TRP A 878 5.48 -26.34 8.56
CA TRP A 878 6.55 -27.08 7.90
C TRP A 878 7.29 -26.27 6.82
N SER A 879 6.64 -25.25 6.25
CA SER A 879 7.23 -24.37 5.24
C SER A 879 8.07 -23.22 5.81
N SER A 880 8.16 -23.09 7.14
CA SER A 880 8.95 -22.03 7.80
C SER A 880 10.44 -22.14 7.43
N THR A 881 10.94 -21.19 6.64
CA THR A 881 12.33 -21.18 6.14
C THR A 881 13.38 -21.09 7.23
N SER A 882 13.03 -20.55 8.39
CA SER A 882 13.93 -20.40 9.54
C SER A 882 13.56 -21.29 10.73
N GLY A 883 12.44 -22.01 10.67
CA GLY A 883 11.92 -22.83 11.77
C GLY A 883 12.57 -24.21 11.91
N TRP A 884 13.21 -24.69 10.84
CA TRP A 884 13.67 -26.08 10.73
C TRP A 884 15.15 -26.16 10.40
N THR A 885 15.81 -27.18 10.93
CA THR A 885 17.14 -27.62 10.49
C THR A 885 17.00 -29.02 9.92
N LYS A 886 16.92 -29.11 8.59
CA LYS A 886 16.78 -30.36 7.84
C LYS A 886 18.15 -30.77 7.34
N THR A 887 18.69 -31.89 7.81
CA THR A 887 19.97 -32.44 7.32
C THR A 887 19.69 -33.81 6.74
N ASN A 888 19.84 -33.96 5.42
CA ASN A 888 19.53 -35.20 4.70
C ASN A 888 18.10 -35.75 4.96
N ILE A 889 17.14 -34.83 5.08
CA ILE A 889 15.71 -35.12 5.22
C ILE A 889 15.01 -34.60 3.97
N ALA A 890 14.20 -35.45 3.33
CA ALA A 890 13.34 -35.07 2.21
C ALA A 890 12.26 -34.07 2.68
N ASP A 891 11.78 -33.20 1.79
CA ASP A 891 10.81 -32.16 2.15
C ASP A 891 9.39 -32.69 2.35
N ALA A 892 9.10 -33.91 1.88
CA ALA A 892 7.79 -34.52 2.07
C ALA A 892 7.49 -34.87 3.54
N ILE A 893 6.29 -34.49 3.99
CA ILE A 893 5.71 -34.92 5.26
C ILE A 893 4.51 -35.84 5.03
N TYR A 894 4.37 -36.83 5.91
CA TYR A 894 3.28 -37.79 5.88
C TYR A 894 2.46 -37.68 7.17
N LEU A 895 1.16 -37.44 7.00
CA LEU A 895 0.20 -37.22 8.08
C LEU A 895 -0.81 -38.37 8.10
N TRP A 896 -0.91 -39.02 9.26
CA TRP A 896 -1.90 -40.07 9.49
C TRP A 896 -3.24 -39.48 9.92
N SER A 897 -4.30 -39.82 9.19
CA SER A 897 -5.67 -39.49 9.52
C SER A 897 -6.35 -40.65 10.23
N ALA A 898 -6.55 -40.53 11.53
CA ALA A 898 -7.29 -41.53 12.29
C ALA A 898 -8.76 -41.61 11.87
N SER A 899 -9.41 -40.50 11.49
CA SER A 899 -10.83 -40.50 11.09
C SER A 899 -11.09 -41.34 9.85
N THR A 900 -10.16 -41.34 8.89
CA THR A 900 -10.32 -42.01 7.59
C THR A 900 -9.39 -43.22 7.38
N ASN A 901 -8.48 -43.53 8.31
CA ASN A 901 -7.45 -44.57 8.19
C ASN A 901 -6.53 -44.40 6.97
N GLN A 902 -6.24 -43.16 6.61
CA GLN A 902 -5.49 -42.83 5.40
C GLN A 902 -4.26 -42.00 5.72
N ILE A 903 -3.27 -42.11 4.84
CA ILE A 903 -2.08 -41.29 4.89
C ILE A 903 -2.20 -40.20 3.84
N SER A 904 -1.98 -38.97 4.27
CA SER A 904 -1.89 -37.82 3.39
C SER A 904 -0.44 -37.36 3.32
N SER A 905 0.01 -36.90 2.16
CA SER A 905 1.36 -36.41 1.94
C SER A 905 1.31 -34.94 1.53
N TRP A 906 2.27 -34.14 2.01
CA TRP A 906 2.48 -32.76 1.57
C TRP A 906 3.95 -32.58 1.20
N VAL A 907 4.23 -31.96 0.06
CA VAL A 907 5.59 -31.57 -0.36
C VAL A 907 5.51 -30.35 -1.28
N GLY A 908 6.33 -29.33 -1.04
CA GLY A 908 6.46 -28.16 -1.93
C GLY A 908 5.14 -27.55 -2.41
N GLY A 909 4.13 -27.39 -1.54
CA GLY A 909 2.82 -26.81 -1.87
C GLY A 909 1.78 -27.80 -2.42
N VAL A 910 2.19 -29.03 -2.80
CA VAL A 910 1.32 -30.08 -3.33
C VAL A 910 0.87 -31.02 -2.23
N THR A 911 -0.38 -31.48 -2.31
CA THR A 911 -1.00 -32.41 -1.35
C THR A 911 -1.54 -33.66 -2.04
N SER A 912 -1.42 -34.82 -1.41
CA SER A 912 -2.17 -36.03 -1.74
C SER A 912 -2.88 -36.57 -0.50
N GLY A 913 -4.04 -37.18 -0.67
CA GLY A 913 -4.93 -37.63 0.40
C GLY A 913 -5.84 -36.53 0.96
N PRO A 914 -6.76 -36.89 1.87
CA PRO A 914 -7.85 -36.01 2.29
C PRO A 914 -7.45 -34.87 3.23
N ASN A 915 -6.36 -35.00 3.99
CA ASN A 915 -6.09 -34.14 5.14
C ASN A 915 -4.66 -33.58 5.19
N ALA A 916 -3.91 -33.65 4.07
CA ALA A 916 -2.54 -33.14 4.04
C ALA A 916 -2.51 -31.61 4.09
N SER A 917 -1.67 -31.06 4.98
CA SER A 917 -1.36 -29.64 5.02
C SER A 917 0.08 -29.43 5.52
N LYS A 918 0.64 -28.24 5.29
CA LYS A 918 1.92 -27.81 5.88
C LYS A 918 1.85 -27.62 7.41
N TYR A 919 0.65 -27.58 7.98
CA TYR A 919 0.42 -27.31 9.38
C TYR A 919 0.37 -28.60 10.20
N ILE A 920 1.13 -28.65 11.30
CA ILE A 920 1.20 -29.78 12.22
C ILE A 920 0.69 -29.31 13.60
N PRO A 921 -0.58 -29.58 13.94
CA PRO A 921 -1.20 -29.21 15.21
C PRO A 921 -0.45 -29.72 16.46
N ALA A 922 -0.75 -29.12 17.61
CA ALA A 922 -0.27 -29.61 18.90
C ALA A 922 -0.73 -31.06 19.16
N MET A 923 0.07 -31.82 19.91
CA MET A 923 -0.14 -33.26 20.19
C MET A 923 -0.14 -34.18 18.96
N GLN A 924 0.22 -33.70 17.77
CA GLN A 924 0.29 -34.51 16.56
C GLN A 924 1.73 -34.93 16.23
N ALA A 925 1.88 -36.16 15.75
CA ALA A 925 3.11 -36.64 15.14
C ALA A 925 2.95 -36.87 13.63
N PHE A 926 4.05 -36.76 12.91
CA PHE A 926 4.13 -36.86 11.45
C PHE A 926 5.39 -37.62 11.05
N MET A 927 5.42 -38.19 9.84
CA MET A 927 6.62 -38.85 9.33
C MET A 927 7.35 -37.98 8.32
N VAL A 928 8.67 -38.16 8.28
CA VAL A 928 9.59 -37.64 7.25
C VAL A 928 10.50 -38.77 6.78
N THR A 929 11.19 -38.59 5.66
CA THR A 929 12.07 -39.61 5.07
C THR A 929 13.50 -39.12 4.87
N THR A 930 14.45 -40.06 4.91
CA THR A 930 15.86 -39.82 4.58
C THR A 930 16.09 -39.70 3.06
N THR A 931 17.10 -38.93 2.66
CA THR A 931 17.45 -38.73 1.24
C THR A 931 18.34 -39.84 0.65
N GLY A 932 19.10 -40.57 1.49
CA GLY A 932 20.01 -41.63 1.04
C GLY A 932 21.33 -41.16 0.45
N SER A 933 21.66 -39.86 0.55
CA SER A 933 22.91 -39.24 0.07
C SER A 933 24.17 -39.62 0.87
N GLY A 934 24.06 -40.48 1.90
CA GLY A 934 25.15 -40.82 2.82
C GLY A 934 25.25 -39.89 4.03
N GLY A 935 26.11 -40.22 4.99
CA GLY A 935 26.27 -39.47 6.24
C GLY A 935 25.14 -39.69 7.26
N MET A 936 24.81 -38.65 8.04
CA MET A 936 23.76 -38.68 9.07
C MET A 936 22.56 -37.83 8.65
N ALA A 937 21.35 -38.30 8.95
CA ALA A 937 20.10 -37.58 8.80
C ALA A 937 19.61 -37.07 10.15
N SER A 938 19.17 -35.82 10.23
CA SER A 938 18.64 -35.22 11.46
C SER A 938 17.64 -34.11 11.17
N LEU A 939 16.66 -33.94 12.07
CA LEU A 939 15.65 -32.89 12.00
C LEU A 939 15.61 -32.09 13.31
N GLY A 940 16.02 -30.82 13.24
CA GLY A 940 15.89 -29.86 14.33
C GLY A 940 14.68 -28.92 14.15
N ILE A 941 14.11 -28.46 15.25
CA ILE A 941 12.97 -27.53 15.27
C ILE A 941 13.28 -26.39 16.24
N ASN A 942 13.18 -25.16 15.78
CA ASN A 942 13.26 -23.98 16.64
C ASN A 942 11.91 -23.25 16.69
N ASN A 943 11.83 -22.21 17.52
CA ASN A 943 10.57 -21.54 17.80
C ASN A 943 9.95 -20.81 16.58
N ASN A 944 10.74 -20.47 15.54
CA ASN A 944 10.22 -19.81 14.34
C ASN A 944 9.34 -20.75 13.49
N ALA A 945 9.30 -22.05 13.80
CA ALA A 945 8.36 -22.97 13.18
C ALA A 945 6.92 -22.81 13.75
N ARG A 946 6.73 -22.16 14.90
CA ARG A 946 5.44 -22.06 15.59
C ARG A 946 4.56 -20.97 14.96
N VAL A 947 3.27 -21.26 14.79
CA VAL A 947 2.27 -20.29 14.32
C VAL A 947 1.10 -20.19 15.30
N SER A 948 0.54 -18.98 15.44
CA SER A 948 -0.59 -18.68 16.32
C SER A 948 -1.95 -19.09 15.75
N ASN A 949 -2.04 -19.34 14.43
CA ASN A 949 -3.30 -19.66 13.76
C ASN A 949 -3.54 -21.17 13.79
N GLN A 950 -4.66 -21.60 14.40
CA GLN A 950 -4.93 -23.01 14.74
C GLN A 950 -5.96 -23.70 13.82
N ASN A 951 -6.57 -23.01 12.85
CA ASN A 951 -7.63 -23.60 12.03
C ASN A 951 -7.68 -22.99 10.63
N VAL A 952 -6.57 -23.12 9.90
CA VAL A 952 -6.51 -22.67 8.52
C VAL A 952 -7.29 -23.67 7.68
N ALA A 953 -8.30 -23.17 6.95
CA ALA A 953 -9.02 -23.97 5.97
C ALA A 953 -8.02 -24.62 5.01
N TYR A 954 -8.29 -25.86 4.60
CA TYR A 954 -7.54 -26.56 3.57
C TYR A 954 -7.70 -25.81 2.24
N ALA A 955 -6.86 -24.82 2.00
CA ALA A 955 -6.76 -24.11 0.73
C ALA A 955 -5.32 -24.21 0.26
N ARG A 956 -5.18 -24.79 -0.93
CA ARG A 956 -3.90 -24.96 -1.64
C ARG A 956 -3.25 -23.59 -1.85
N GLU A 957 -1.94 -23.50 -1.62
CA GLU A 957 -1.10 -22.43 -2.15
C GLU A 957 -0.20 -23.02 -3.24
N GLY A 958 -0.16 -22.39 -4.42
CA GLY A 958 0.81 -22.69 -5.47
C GLY A 958 0.19 -23.18 -6.78
N ALA A 959 0.51 -22.46 -7.86
CA ALA A 959 0.02 -22.61 -9.23
C ALA A 959 1.00 -23.41 -10.11
N ASP A 960 1.29 -24.65 -9.69
CA ASP A 960 2.00 -25.62 -10.54
C ASP A 960 0.99 -26.39 -11.39
N GLU A 961 1.42 -26.79 -12.59
CA GLU A 961 0.60 -27.68 -13.41
C GLU A 961 0.55 -29.08 -12.76
N THR A 962 -0.64 -29.54 -12.41
CA THR A 962 -0.85 -30.82 -11.75
C THR A 962 -1.95 -31.65 -12.41
N VAL A 963 -1.74 -32.96 -12.39
CA VAL A 963 -2.73 -33.97 -12.75
C VAL A 963 -2.98 -34.81 -11.53
N ARG A 964 -4.23 -34.80 -11.06
CA ARG A 964 -4.67 -35.56 -9.89
C ARG A 964 -5.54 -36.70 -10.32
N ILE A 965 -5.14 -37.91 -9.98
CA ILE A 965 -5.90 -39.12 -10.24
C ILE A 965 -6.47 -39.59 -8.91
N LYS A 966 -7.79 -39.55 -8.77
CA LYS A 966 -8.51 -39.92 -7.57
C LYS A 966 -9.24 -41.23 -7.78
N ILE A 967 -9.06 -42.18 -6.88
CA ILE A 967 -9.91 -43.37 -6.75
C ILE A 967 -10.89 -43.19 -5.60
N GLN A 968 -12.15 -43.51 -5.82
CA GLN A 968 -13.23 -43.37 -4.83
C GLN A 968 -14.10 -44.63 -4.82
N THR A 969 -14.47 -45.08 -3.62
CA THR A 969 -15.45 -46.17 -3.44
C THR A 969 -16.89 -45.65 -3.55
N GLU A 970 -17.89 -46.52 -3.45
CA GLU A 970 -19.30 -46.08 -3.31
C GLU A 970 -19.53 -45.17 -2.07
N ASN A 971 -18.71 -45.31 -1.02
CA ASN A 971 -18.68 -44.35 0.09
C ASN A 971 -17.74 -43.19 -0.25
N SER A 972 -18.28 -41.97 -0.30
CA SER A 972 -17.53 -40.76 -0.67
C SER A 972 -16.42 -40.36 0.29
N ASP A 973 -16.44 -40.85 1.53
CA ASP A 973 -15.44 -40.53 2.54
C ASP A 973 -14.19 -41.43 2.44
N LEU A 974 -14.28 -42.51 1.65
CA LEU A 974 -13.18 -43.44 1.40
C LEU A 974 -12.66 -43.26 -0.03
N TRP A 975 -11.66 -42.39 -0.16
CA TRP A 975 -11.03 -42.07 -1.42
C TRP A 975 -9.55 -41.77 -1.24
N ASP A 976 -8.76 -42.04 -2.26
CA ASP A 976 -7.34 -41.75 -2.26
C ASP A 976 -6.95 -41.12 -3.59
N ASP A 977 -5.84 -40.40 -3.61
CA ASP A 977 -5.32 -39.83 -4.85
C ASP A 977 -3.80 -39.92 -4.96
N ALA A 978 -3.37 -39.79 -6.22
CA ALA A 978 -2.00 -39.62 -6.62
C ALA A 978 -1.91 -38.34 -7.45
N VAL A 979 -0.83 -37.60 -7.28
CA VAL A 979 -0.61 -36.34 -7.99
C VAL A 979 0.64 -36.45 -8.84
N ILE A 980 0.52 -36.09 -10.10
CA ILE A 980 1.65 -35.82 -10.98
C ILE A 980 1.78 -34.30 -11.05
N ARG A 981 2.97 -33.78 -10.80
CA ARG A 981 3.31 -32.37 -10.92
C ARG A 981 4.29 -32.20 -12.07
N PHE A 982 4.04 -31.25 -12.96
CA PHE A 982 5.03 -30.82 -13.95
C PHE A 982 5.74 -29.58 -13.41
N ASN A 983 7.05 -29.69 -13.20
CA ASN A 983 7.87 -28.61 -12.66
C ASN A 983 9.28 -28.72 -13.23
N GLU A 984 9.70 -27.71 -13.98
CA GLU A 984 11.01 -27.65 -14.67
C GLU A 984 12.23 -27.75 -13.72
N MET A 985 12.03 -27.51 -12.41
CA MET A 985 13.06 -27.65 -11.39
C MET A 985 13.16 -29.06 -10.80
N ALA A 986 12.19 -29.94 -11.06
CA ALA A 986 12.22 -31.34 -10.62
C ALA A 986 13.07 -32.21 -11.54
N THR A 987 13.53 -33.35 -11.05
CA THR A 987 14.17 -34.37 -11.90
C THR A 987 13.15 -35.41 -12.41
N ASN A 988 13.57 -36.28 -13.34
CA ASN A 988 12.75 -37.43 -13.77
C ASN A 988 12.97 -38.69 -12.90
N ASP A 989 13.92 -38.63 -11.96
CA ASP A 989 14.12 -39.62 -10.90
C ASP A 989 13.44 -39.12 -9.61
N PHE A 990 13.42 -39.93 -8.54
CA PHE A 990 12.89 -39.48 -7.25
C PHE A 990 13.65 -38.25 -6.74
N ASP A 991 12.93 -37.14 -6.60
CA ASP A 991 13.44 -35.87 -6.14
C ASP A 991 13.02 -35.60 -4.68
N PRO A 992 13.94 -35.63 -3.70
CA PRO A 992 13.58 -35.46 -2.29
C PRO A 992 12.92 -34.12 -1.92
N ASP A 993 13.08 -33.09 -2.74
CA ASP A 993 12.51 -31.76 -2.49
C ASP A 993 11.10 -31.60 -3.10
N PHE A 994 10.76 -32.45 -4.06
CA PHE A 994 9.53 -32.33 -4.83
C PHE A 994 8.63 -33.58 -4.82
N ASP A 995 9.14 -34.74 -4.42
CA ASP A 995 8.41 -36.01 -4.46
C ASP A 995 8.03 -36.53 -3.08
N ALA A 996 6.94 -37.32 -3.06
CA ALA A 996 6.52 -38.03 -1.88
C ALA A 996 6.26 -39.51 -2.19
N TYR A 997 6.84 -40.39 -1.38
CA TYR A 997 6.62 -41.82 -1.45
C TYR A 997 5.16 -42.17 -1.12
N LYS A 998 4.61 -43.20 -1.77
CA LYS A 998 3.32 -43.75 -1.35
C LYS A 998 3.49 -44.63 -0.13
N ILE A 999 2.83 -44.25 0.97
CA ILE A 999 2.50 -45.22 2.02
C ILE A 999 1.10 -45.76 1.73
N ILE A 1000 1.01 -47.08 1.54
CA ILE A 1000 -0.24 -47.76 1.22
C ILE A 1000 -1.23 -47.62 2.38
N ASN A 1001 -2.47 -47.24 2.07
CA ASN A 1001 -3.53 -47.13 3.07
C ASN A 1001 -3.84 -48.50 3.68
N TYR A 1002 -4.20 -48.50 4.97
CA TYR A 1002 -4.55 -49.72 5.70
C TYR A 1002 -6.07 -49.82 5.90
N GLY A 1003 -6.61 -51.03 5.76
CA GLY A 1003 -8.03 -51.30 6.02
C GLY A 1003 -8.91 -51.16 4.77
N ILE A 1004 -10.02 -50.41 4.90
CA ILE A 1004 -11.12 -50.37 3.92
C ILE A 1004 -11.01 -49.25 2.88
N ALA A 1005 -9.96 -48.41 2.95
CA ALA A 1005 -9.73 -47.36 1.97
C ALA A 1005 -8.87 -47.88 0.81
N PRO A 1006 -9.20 -47.57 -0.46
CA PRO A 1006 -8.34 -47.89 -1.58
C PRO A 1006 -7.02 -47.12 -1.52
N SER A 1007 -6.01 -47.61 -2.24
CA SER A 1007 -4.79 -46.87 -2.50
C SER A 1007 -4.58 -46.65 -4.00
N ILE A 1008 -4.15 -45.46 -4.38
CA ILE A 1008 -3.69 -45.15 -5.75
C ILE A 1008 -2.34 -44.43 -5.69
N TYR A 1009 -1.47 -44.75 -6.64
CA TYR A 1009 -0.11 -44.21 -6.75
C TYR A 1009 0.39 -44.33 -8.19
N THR A 1010 1.40 -43.55 -8.54
CA THR A 1010 2.15 -43.75 -9.79
C THR A 1010 3.44 -44.51 -9.49
N THR A 1011 4.00 -45.16 -10.51
CA THR A 1011 5.26 -45.91 -10.38
C THR A 1011 6.25 -45.51 -11.46
N LEU A 1012 7.50 -45.29 -11.04
CA LEU A 1012 8.67 -45.16 -11.90
C LEU A 1012 9.73 -46.12 -11.34
N GLY A 1013 10.10 -47.13 -12.14
CA GLY A 1013 10.91 -48.25 -11.65
C GLY A 1013 10.22 -49.01 -10.51
N SER A 1014 10.90 -49.17 -9.38
CA SER A 1014 10.35 -49.81 -8.17
C SER A 1014 9.74 -48.84 -7.15
N THR A 1015 9.79 -47.54 -7.42
CA THR A 1015 9.36 -46.52 -6.46
C THR A 1015 7.87 -46.25 -6.59
N LEU A 1016 7.17 -46.19 -5.45
CA LEU A 1016 5.75 -45.87 -5.39
C LEU A 1016 5.59 -44.40 -5.01
N TYR A 1017 4.85 -43.61 -5.79
CA TYR A 1017 4.70 -42.18 -5.58
C TYR A 1017 3.26 -41.80 -5.21
N SER A 1018 3.09 -41.05 -4.12
CA SER A 1018 1.84 -40.32 -3.87
C SER A 1018 1.84 -38.95 -4.55
N ILE A 1019 3.02 -38.33 -4.66
CA ILE A 1019 3.26 -37.11 -5.42
C ILE A 1019 4.52 -37.37 -6.25
N ASN A 1020 4.39 -37.29 -7.57
CA ASN A 1020 5.43 -37.53 -8.55
C ASN A 1020 5.64 -36.25 -9.36
N SER A 1021 6.79 -35.62 -9.20
CA SER A 1021 7.17 -34.40 -9.91
C SER A 1021 8.09 -34.76 -11.07
N VAL A 1022 7.80 -34.21 -12.24
CA VAL A 1022 8.50 -34.52 -13.48
C VAL A 1022 8.87 -33.21 -14.18
N ALA A 1023 10.06 -33.19 -14.79
CA ALA A 1023 10.65 -31.97 -15.32
C ALA A 1023 9.85 -31.37 -16.51
N ASP A 1024 9.35 -32.25 -17.37
CA ASP A 1024 8.67 -31.90 -18.62
C ASP A 1024 7.52 -32.89 -18.87
N PRO A 1025 6.29 -32.43 -19.18
CA PRO A 1025 5.21 -33.31 -19.63
C PRO A 1025 5.61 -34.26 -20.77
N LEU A 1026 6.48 -33.84 -21.68
CA LEU A 1026 6.95 -34.68 -22.79
C LEU A 1026 7.95 -35.76 -22.36
N ALA A 1027 8.50 -35.69 -21.14
CA ALA A 1027 9.42 -36.70 -20.62
C ALA A 1027 8.73 -38.03 -20.29
N LEU A 1028 7.41 -38.03 -20.09
CA LEU A 1028 6.61 -39.23 -19.83
C LEU A 1028 5.42 -39.31 -20.78
N SER A 1029 5.60 -39.99 -21.93
CA SER A 1029 4.50 -40.28 -22.86
C SER A 1029 3.44 -41.24 -22.27
N SER A 1030 3.79 -41.94 -21.20
CA SER A 1030 2.94 -42.88 -20.47
C SER A 1030 3.36 -42.94 -19.00
N ILE A 1031 2.38 -42.88 -18.10
CA ILE A 1031 2.57 -42.92 -16.66
C ILE A 1031 1.78 -44.11 -16.10
N PRO A 1032 2.47 -45.14 -15.56
CA PRO A 1032 1.78 -46.23 -14.87
C PRO A 1032 0.99 -45.72 -13.66
N VAL A 1033 -0.28 -46.15 -13.57
CA VAL A 1033 -1.17 -45.82 -12.47
C VAL A 1033 -1.55 -47.11 -11.77
N SER A 1034 -1.05 -47.27 -10.56
CA SER A 1034 -1.26 -48.48 -9.78
C SER A 1034 -2.33 -48.27 -8.72
N VAL A 1035 -3.24 -49.24 -8.58
CA VAL A 1035 -4.30 -49.22 -7.57
C VAL A 1035 -4.24 -50.46 -6.69
N LYS A 1036 -4.48 -50.29 -5.39
CA LYS A 1036 -4.69 -51.40 -4.46
C LYS A 1036 -6.08 -51.31 -3.87
N LEU A 1037 -6.90 -52.31 -4.16
CA LEU A 1037 -8.31 -52.33 -3.75
C LEU A 1037 -8.47 -53.16 -2.45
N PRO A 1038 -9.23 -52.66 -1.47
CA PRO A 1038 -9.40 -53.33 -0.18
C PRO A 1038 -10.40 -54.49 -0.25
N SER A 1039 -11.34 -54.45 -1.20
CA SER A 1039 -12.38 -55.47 -1.41
C SER A 1039 -12.90 -55.45 -2.84
N ASP A 1040 -13.62 -56.51 -3.23
CA ASP A 1040 -14.35 -56.54 -4.50
C ASP A 1040 -15.49 -55.50 -4.46
N GLY A 1041 -15.70 -54.75 -5.55
CA GLY A 1041 -16.75 -53.73 -5.62
C GLY A 1041 -16.62 -52.76 -6.78
N ASN A 1042 -17.49 -51.75 -6.79
CA ASN A 1042 -17.46 -50.67 -7.76
C ASN A 1042 -16.56 -49.52 -7.27
N TYR A 1043 -15.72 -49.02 -8.18
CA TYR A 1043 -14.83 -47.90 -7.93
C TYR A 1043 -14.93 -46.88 -9.05
N ILE A 1044 -14.68 -45.63 -8.72
CA ILE A 1044 -14.69 -44.51 -9.65
C ILE A 1044 -13.27 -43.91 -9.69
N LEU A 1045 -12.68 -43.85 -10.87
CA LEU A 1045 -11.46 -43.10 -11.14
C LEU A 1045 -11.82 -41.74 -11.76
N SER A 1046 -11.38 -40.65 -11.15
CA SER A 1046 -11.51 -39.31 -11.73
C SER A 1046 -10.14 -38.66 -11.90
N VAL A 1047 -10.00 -37.87 -12.96
CA VAL A 1047 -8.79 -37.09 -13.23
C VAL A 1047 -9.16 -35.62 -13.20
N VAL A 1048 -8.40 -34.84 -12.44
CA VAL A 1048 -8.51 -33.38 -12.39
C VAL A 1048 -7.17 -32.80 -12.84
N LYS A 1049 -7.20 -32.02 -13.92
CA LYS A 1049 -6.04 -31.33 -14.50
C LYS A 1049 -6.13 -29.83 -14.23
N SER A 1050 -5.00 -29.17 -13.98
CA SER A 1050 -4.95 -27.71 -13.82
C SER A 1050 -4.85 -26.97 -15.15
N ASP A 1051 -4.24 -27.56 -16.19
CA ASP A 1051 -4.26 -27.04 -17.56
C ASP A 1051 -5.36 -27.73 -18.38
N PRO A 1052 -6.37 -27.01 -18.89
CA PRO A 1052 -7.40 -27.59 -19.73
C PRO A 1052 -6.91 -28.03 -21.13
N ALA A 1053 -5.74 -27.56 -21.61
CA ALA A 1053 -5.26 -27.74 -22.98
C ALA A 1053 -4.63 -29.12 -23.28
N ILE A 1054 -4.16 -29.85 -22.26
CA ILE A 1054 -3.61 -31.21 -22.41
C ILE A 1054 -4.69 -32.24 -22.11
N ASP A 1055 -5.01 -33.14 -23.03
CA ASP A 1055 -5.95 -34.22 -22.79
C ASP A 1055 -5.24 -35.46 -22.25
N TYR A 1056 -5.85 -36.08 -21.23
CA TYR A 1056 -5.30 -37.28 -20.60
C TYR A 1056 -6.21 -38.47 -20.88
N VAL A 1057 -5.62 -39.57 -21.33
CA VAL A 1057 -6.33 -40.83 -21.59
C VAL A 1057 -5.95 -41.85 -20.53
N LEU A 1058 -6.94 -42.38 -19.84
CA LEU A 1058 -6.77 -43.49 -18.93
C LEU A 1058 -7.02 -44.80 -19.68
N ILE A 1059 -6.04 -45.69 -19.67
CA ILE A 1059 -6.11 -47.02 -20.26
C ILE A 1059 -6.33 -48.04 -19.15
N ASP A 1060 -7.39 -48.84 -19.27
CA ASP A 1060 -7.60 -50.03 -18.45
C ASP A 1060 -7.07 -51.27 -19.17
N LYS A 1061 -5.93 -51.78 -18.72
CA LYS A 1061 -5.23 -52.92 -19.32
C LYS A 1061 -5.95 -54.25 -19.14
N LYS A 1062 -6.85 -54.36 -18.15
CA LYS A 1062 -7.60 -55.58 -17.89
C LYS A 1062 -8.67 -55.82 -18.96
N PHE A 1063 -9.29 -54.74 -19.43
CA PHE A 1063 -10.36 -54.79 -20.43
C PHE A 1063 -9.96 -54.24 -21.80
N GLY A 1064 -8.77 -53.66 -21.94
CA GLY A 1064 -8.30 -53.03 -23.17
C GLY A 1064 -9.10 -51.78 -23.55
N ILE A 1065 -9.65 -51.07 -22.55
CA ILE A 1065 -10.51 -49.90 -22.75
C ILE A 1065 -9.66 -48.64 -22.62
N GLU A 1066 -9.76 -47.75 -23.62
CA GLU A 1066 -9.26 -46.37 -23.53
C GLU A 1066 -10.40 -45.43 -23.15
N ASN A 1067 -10.19 -44.60 -22.13
CA ASN A 1067 -11.14 -43.59 -21.69
C ASN A 1067 -10.50 -42.20 -21.73
N LEU A 1068 -11.03 -41.32 -22.58
CA LEU A 1068 -10.66 -39.91 -22.62
C LEU A 1068 -11.34 -39.19 -21.45
N ILE A 1069 -10.60 -38.89 -20.39
CA ILE A 1069 -11.19 -38.31 -19.18
C ILE A 1069 -11.24 -36.79 -19.31
N SER A 1070 -12.24 -36.30 -20.02
CA SER A 1070 -12.63 -34.88 -20.07
C SER A 1070 -13.94 -34.59 -19.30
N GLY A 1071 -14.50 -35.60 -18.59
CA GLY A 1071 -15.83 -35.57 -17.96
C GLY A 1071 -15.98 -36.50 -16.74
N PRO A 1072 -17.21 -36.97 -16.39
CA PRO A 1072 -17.48 -37.72 -15.16
C PRO A 1072 -16.61 -38.98 -15.08
N GLY A 1073 -16.13 -39.31 -13.88
CA GLY A 1073 -15.12 -40.34 -13.66
C GLY A 1073 -15.43 -41.72 -14.28
N TYR A 1074 -14.39 -42.49 -14.56
CA TYR A 1074 -14.47 -43.85 -15.06
C TYR A 1074 -14.87 -44.82 -13.94
N THR A 1075 -16.09 -45.35 -14.03
CA THR A 1075 -16.60 -46.38 -13.12
C THR A 1075 -16.21 -47.77 -13.62
N PHE A 1076 -15.67 -48.61 -12.74
CA PHE A 1076 -15.31 -49.98 -13.05
C PHE A 1076 -15.56 -50.93 -11.87
N VAL A 1077 -15.73 -52.22 -12.18
CA VAL A 1077 -15.72 -53.29 -11.18
C VAL A 1077 -14.27 -53.70 -10.91
N GLY A 1078 -13.85 -53.56 -9.66
CA GLY A 1078 -12.52 -53.92 -9.19
C GLY A 1078 -12.57 -55.14 -8.27
N LEU A 1079 -11.61 -56.04 -8.41
CA LEU A 1079 -11.41 -57.17 -7.50
C LEU A 1079 -10.21 -56.90 -6.59
N ALA A 1080 -10.25 -57.35 -5.34
CA ALA A 1080 -9.10 -57.28 -4.43
C ALA A 1080 -7.88 -58.07 -4.95
N SER A 1081 -8.10 -59.01 -5.87
CA SER A 1081 -7.07 -59.80 -6.56
C SER A 1081 -6.61 -59.19 -7.89
N ASP A 1082 -7.15 -58.04 -8.31
CA ASP A 1082 -6.72 -57.38 -9.53
C ASP A 1082 -5.24 -57.00 -9.47
N ASN A 1083 -4.56 -57.09 -10.61
CA ASN A 1083 -3.19 -56.60 -10.73
C ASN A 1083 -3.15 -55.11 -10.36
N THR A 1084 -2.20 -54.72 -9.52
CA THR A 1084 -2.05 -53.33 -9.10
C THR A 1084 -1.78 -52.41 -10.27
N ASP A 1085 -1.07 -52.86 -11.30
CA ASP A 1085 -0.67 -52.04 -12.47
C ASP A 1085 -1.71 -52.06 -13.60
N ARG A 1086 -2.99 -52.13 -13.22
CA ARG A 1086 -4.12 -52.22 -14.16
C ARG A 1086 -4.28 -50.99 -15.05
N PHE A 1087 -3.87 -49.81 -14.58
CA PHE A 1087 -4.13 -48.55 -15.26
C PHE A 1087 -2.86 -47.87 -15.78
N GLU A 1088 -3.03 -47.09 -16.83
CA GLU A 1088 -1.98 -46.26 -17.43
C GLU A 1088 -2.57 -44.94 -17.89
N LEU A 1089 -1.89 -43.84 -17.59
CA LEU A 1089 -2.26 -42.51 -18.02
C LEU A 1089 -1.35 -42.08 -19.18
N GLN A 1090 -1.95 -41.72 -20.32
CA GLN A 1090 -1.23 -41.22 -21.48
C GLN A 1090 -1.53 -39.74 -21.72
N LEU A 1091 -0.50 -38.97 -22.05
CA LEU A 1091 -0.61 -37.57 -22.43
C LEU A 1091 -0.91 -37.47 -23.93
N ARG A 1092 -2.01 -36.80 -24.30
CA ARG A 1092 -2.38 -36.53 -25.69
C ARG A 1092 -2.58 -35.03 -25.89
N THR A 1093 -1.90 -34.45 -26.87
CA THR A 1093 -2.15 -33.07 -27.29
C THR A 1093 -3.45 -33.02 -28.09
N ALA A 1094 -4.43 -32.24 -27.62
CA ALA A 1094 -5.63 -31.96 -28.39
C ALA A 1094 -5.24 -31.15 -29.63
N VAL A 1095 -5.34 -31.74 -30.83
CA VAL A 1095 -5.25 -30.98 -32.07
C VAL A 1095 -6.62 -30.35 -32.31
N THR A 1096 -6.87 -29.19 -31.72
CA THR A 1096 -8.09 -28.42 -31.93
C THR A 1096 -7.97 -27.65 -33.26
N THR A 1097 -8.37 -28.27 -34.37
CA THR A 1097 -8.71 -27.49 -35.58
C THR A 1097 -10.16 -27.05 -35.45
N GLY A 1098 -10.38 -25.74 -35.34
CA GLY A 1098 -11.66 -25.13 -35.02
C GLY A 1098 -12.79 -25.42 -36.02
N ILE A 1099 -13.54 -26.50 -35.78
CA ILE A 1099 -14.89 -26.66 -36.31
C ILE A 1099 -15.79 -27.04 -35.12
N TYR A 1100 -16.46 -26.03 -34.55
CA TYR A 1100 -17.52 -26.27 -33.59
C TYR A 1100 -18.70 -26.99 -34.23
N GLN A 1101 -19.28 -27.86 -33.42
CA GLN A 1101 -20.45 -28.67 -33.69
C GLN A 1101 -21.64 -27.90 -34.26
N THR A 1102 -22.21 -28.45 -35.32
CA THR A 1102 -23.67 -28.60 -35.42
C THR A 1102 -23.94 -30.01 -35.96
N GLN A 1103 -24.89 -30.70 -35.32
CA GLN A 1103 -25.34 -32.08 -35.59
C GLN A 1103 -24.61 -33.18 -34.79
N ALA A 1104 -24.76 -33.16 -33.47
CA ALA A 1104 -24.79 -34.41 -32.69
C ALA A 1104 -26.09 -35.21 -32.92
N HIS A 1105 -26.68 -35.14 -34.12
CA HIS A 1105 -27.94 -35.78 -34.51
C HIS A 1105 -27.84 -36.30 -35.95
N SER A 1106 -27.17 -37.44 -36.11
CA SER A 1106 -27.36 -38.34 -37.27
C SER A 1106 -26.60 -39.64 -37.03
N GLY A 1107 -26.87 -40.32 -35.90
CA GLY A 1107 -26.61 -41.76 -35.69
C GLY A 1107 -25.20 -42.34 -35.81
N LEU A 1108 -24.16 -41.60 -36.19
CA LEU A 1108 -22.81 -42.10 -36.52
C LEU A 1108 -21.68 -41.19 -36.01
N LYS A 1109 -20.64 -41.77 -35.41
CA LYS A 1109 -19.44 -41.07 -34.90
C LYS A 1109 -18.17 -41.71 -35.46
N ILE A 1110 -17.13 -40.92 -35.71
CA ILE A 1110 -15.82 -41.38 -36.19
C ILE A 1110 -14.76 -40.96 -35.15
N ASN A 1111 -14.04 -41.92 -34.60
CA ASN A 1111 -13.00 -41.72 -33.59
C ASN A 1111 -11.67 -42.34 -34.06
N ALA A 1112 -10.54 -41.71 -33.79
CA ALA A 1112 -9.23 -42.30 -34.08
C ALA A 1112 -8.94 -43.54 -33.21
N ALA A 1113 -8.11 -44.47 -33.70
CA ALA A 1113 -7.64 -45.62 -32.94
C ALA A 1113 -6.23 -46.07 -33.42
N PRO A 1114 -5.45 -46.77 -32.59
CA PRO A 1114 -4.12 -47.24 -33.02
C PRO A 1114 -4.22 -48.13 -34.27
N LYS A 1115 -3.41 -47.80 -35.30
CA LYS A 1115 -3.43 -48.47 -36.62
C LYS A 1115 -4.79 -48.44 -37.33
N GLY A 1116 -5.61 -47.41 -37.12
CA GLY A 1116 -6.90 -47.28 -37.79
C GLY A 1116 -7.82 -46.20 -37.23
N PHE A 1117 -9.11 -46.44 -37.30
CA PHE A 1117 -10.14 -45.61 -36.68
C PHE A 1117 -11.38 -46.47 -36.41
N VAL A 1118 -12.27 -45.92 -35.58
CA VAL A 1118 -13.50 -46.57 -35.14
C VAL A 1118 -14.69 -45.76 -35.60
N ILE A 1119 -15.65 -46.43 -36.23
CA ILE A 1119 -16.98 -45.88 -36.52
C ILE A 1119 -17.95 -46.42 -35.48
N GLN A 1120 -18.60 -45.55 -34.72
CA GLN A 1120 -19.66 -45.91 -33.79
C GLN A 1120 -21.02 -45.55 -34.35
N THR A 1121 -21.93 -46.51 -34.44
CA THR A 1121 -23.30 -46.30 -34.92
C THR A 1121 -24.21 -47.40 -34.42
N ASP A 1122 -25.43 -47.03 -34.01
CA ASP A 1122 -26.53 -47.97 -33.80
C ASP A 1122 -27.62 -47.81 -34.87
N MET A 1123 -27.64 -46.66 -35.55
CA MET A 1123 -28.69 -46.30 -36.51
C MET A 1123 -28.41 -46.82 -37.93
N TYR A 1124 -27.13 -46.86 -38.32
CA TYR A 1124 -26.69 -47.33 -39.64
C TYR A 1124 -26.10 -48.75 -39.59
N ALA A 1125 -26.39 -49.51 -38.53
CA ALA A 1125 -25.97 -50.89 -38.41
C ALA A 1125 -26.48 -51.73 -39.59
N ALA A 1126 -25.66 -52.67 -40.06
CA ALA A 1126 -25.88 -53.53 -41.22
C ALA A 1126 -25.94 -52.83 -42.59
N ASN A 1127 -25.72 -51.51 -42.67
CA ASN A 1127 -25.58 -50.80 -43.94
C ASN A 1127 -24.14 -50.84 -44.46
N ASP A 1128 -24.01 -50.90 -45.78
CA ASP A 1128 -22.73 -50.74 -46.47
C ASP A 1128 -22.34 -49.26 -46.48
N ALA A 1129 -21.19 -48.96 -45.89
CA ALA A 1129 -20.62 -47.62 -45.94
C ALA A 1129 -19.47 -47.52 -46.95
N ARG A 1130 -19.38 -46.39 -47.63
CA ARG A 1130 -18.22 -45.99 -48.43
C ARG A 1130 -17.36 -45.05 -47.60
N ILE A 1131 -16.12 -45.43 -47.32
CA ILE A 1131 -15.19 -44.66 -46.50
C ILE A 1131 -14.03 -44.14 -47.35
N GLU A 1132 -13.82 -42.84 -47.36
CA GLU A 1132 -12.69 -42.18 -48.00
C GLU A 1132 -11.73 -41.64 -46.93
N ILE A 1133 -10.45 -41.91 -47.11
CA ILE A 1133 -9.36 -41.36 -46.30
C ILE A 1133 -8.68 -40.32 -47.17
N LEU A 1134 -8.61 -39.09 -46.69
CA LEU A 1134 -7.99 -37.97 -47.37
C LEU A 1134 -6.81 -37.46 -46.54
N ASP A 1135 -5.78 -36.95 -47.20
CA ASP A 1135 -4.76 -36.17 -46.51
C ASP A 1135 -5.28 -34.76 -46.16
N MET A 1136 -4.49 -34.00 -45.41
CA MET A 1136 -4.85 -32.65 -44.97
C MET A 1136 -4.98 -31.63 -46.13
N THR A 1137 -4.58 -31.99 -47.35
CA THR A 1137 -4.80 -31.15 -48.55
C THR A 1137 -6.13 -31.46 -49.25
N GLY A 1138 -6.90 -32.41 -48.71
CA GLY A 1138 -8.16 -32.88 -49.30
C GLY A 1138 -7.96 -33.87 -50.45
N LYS A 1139 -6.75 -34.41 -50.63
CA LYS A 1139 -6.49 -35.44 -51.64
C LYS A 1139 -6.87 -36.80 -51.07
N ILE A 1140 -7.71 -37.53 -51.79
CA ILE A 1140 -8.10 -38.91 -51.43
C ILE A 1140 -6.86 -39.81 -51.51
N ILE A 1141 -6.49 -40.40 -50.38
CA ILE A 1141 -5.37 -41.34 -50.20
C ILE A 1141 -5.85 -42.78 -50.41
N GLN A 1142 -7.02 -43.13 -49.89
CA GLN A 1142 -7.57 -44.48 -49.98
C GLN A 1142 -9.10 -44.45 -49.88
N VAL A 1143 -9.77 -45.37 -50.58
CA VAL A 1143 -11.23 -45.55 -50.52
C VAL A 1143 -11.55 -47.01 -50.20
N MET A 1144 -12.45 -47.23 -49.25
CA MET A 1144 -12.98 -48.53 -48.87
C MET A 1144 -14.49 -48.54 -49.13
N ALA A 1145 -14.94 -49.33 -50.09
CA ALA A 1145 -16.36 -49.47 -50.41
C ALA A 1145 -16.94 -50.74 -49.76
N GLN A 1146 -18.21 -50.67 -49.35
CA GLN A 1146 -18.96 -51.79 -48.76
C GLN A 1146 -18.43 -52.30 -47.41
N ASN A 1147 -17.97 -51.38 -46.56
CA ASN A 1147 -17.67 -51.75 -45.17
C ASN A 1147 -18.99 -51.85 -44.39
N ASN A 1148 -19.33 -53.07 -43.96
CA ASN A 1148 -20.52 -53.33 -43.17
C ASN A 1148 -20.33 -52.74 -41.76
N LEU A 1149 -21.16 -51.77 -41.40
CA LEU A 1149 -21.12 -51.17 -40.06
C LEU A 1149 -21.87 -52.06 -39.07
N ASN A 1150 -21.20 -52.49 -38.00
CA ASN A 1150 -21.83 -53.18 -36.89
C ASN A 1150 -22.57 -52.20 -35.97
N SER A 1151 -23.62 -52.68 -35.30
CA SER A 1151 -24.22 -51.95 -34.16
C SER A 1151 -23.18 -51.78 -33.06
N GLY A 1152 -23.20 -50.62 -32.41
CA GLY A 1152 -22.17 -50.19 -31.49
C GLY A 1152 -20.94 -49.69 -32.23
N THR A 1153 -19.98 -50.56 -32.52
CA THR A 1153 -18.60 -50.15 -32.85
C THR A 1153 -18.01 -50.98 -33.99
N THR A 1154 -17.46 -50.31 -35.01
CA THR A 1154 -16.77 -50.93 -36.15
C THR A 1154 -15.36 -50.37 -36.25
N PHE A 1155 -14.34 -51.21 -36.02
CA PHE A 1155 -12.95 -50.80 -36.21
C PHE A 1155 -12.53 -51.01 -37.67
N VAL A 1156 -11.87 -49.99 -38.23
CA VAL A 1156 -11.38 -49.97 -39.59
C VAL A 1156 -9.84 -49.82 -39.54
N PRO A 1157 -9.08 -50.88 -39.85
CA PRO A 1157 -7.63 -50.82 -39.82
C PRO A 1157 -7.08 -50.00 -40.99
N LEU A 1158 -6.00 -49.27 -40.73
CA LEU A 1158 -5.26 -48.49 -41.73
C LEU A 1158 -3.76 -48.81 -41.64
N ASP A 1159 -3.17 -49.12 -42.80
CA ASP A 1159 -1.73 -49.29 -42.96
C ASP A 1159 -1.17 -48.08 -43.73
N LEU A 1160 -1.15 -46.94 -43.04
CA LEU A 1160 -0.64 -45.66 -43.54
C LEU A 1160 0.43 -45.12 -42.60
N ALA A 1161 1.26 -44.21 -43.09
CA ALA A 1161 2.28 -43.55 -42.27
C ALA A 1161 1.64 -42.72 -41.14
N ASP A 1162 2.36 -42.55 -40.03
CA ASP A 1162 1.89 -41.74 -38.91
C ASP A 1162 1.63 -40.30 -39.39
N GLY A 1163 0.44 -39.77 -39.08
CA GLY A 1163 -0.03 -38.49 -39.61
C GLY A 1163 -1.52 -38.22 -39.39
N ALA A 1164 -1.96 -37.01 -39.72
CA ALA A 1164 -3.37 -36.62 -39.64
C ALA A 1164 -4.07 -36.85 -40.99
N TYR A 1165 -5.28 -37.40 -40.93
CA TYR A 1165 -6.10 -37.75 -42.08
C TYR A 1165 -7.54 -37.30 -41.86
N LEU A 1166 -8.23 -36.90 -42.93
CA LEU A 1166 -9.66 -36.64 -42.91
C LEU A 1166 -10.39 -37.91 -43.37
N ILE A 1167 -11.31 -38.41 -42.57
CA ILE A 1167 -12.16 -39.56 -42.91
C ILE A 1167 -13.51 -39.03 -43.33
N LYS A 1168 -14.00 -39.50 -44.48
CA LYS A 1168 -15.35 -39.25 -44.96
C LYS A 1168 -16.09 -40.57 -45.10
N VAL A 1169 -17.25 -40.71 -44.48
CA VAL A 1169 -18.09 -41.90 -44.50
C VAL A 1169 -19.42 -41.54 -45.15
N SER A 1170 -19.71 -42.15 -46.30
CA SER A 1170 -20.99 -42.02 -46.99
C SER A 1170 -21.81 -43.31 -46.77
N VAL A 1171 -22.98 -43.21 -46.14
CA VAL A 1171 -23.86 -44.34 -45.82
C VAL A 1171 -25.33 -43.91 -45.92
N ALA A 1172 -26.17 -44.72 -46.56
CA ALA A 1172 -27.61 -44.46 -46.70
C ALA A 1172 -27.97 -43.03 -47.19
N GLU A 1173 -27.25 -42.54 -48.22
CA GLU A 1173 -27.37 -41.19 -48.79
C GLU A 1173 -26.93 -40.03 -47.88
N GLU A 1174 -26.38 -40.32 -46.70
CA GLU A 1174 -25.82 -39.34 -45.78
C GLU A 1174 -24.28 -39.39 -45.77
N GLU A 1175 -23.65 -38.23 -45.56
CA GLU A 1175 -22.19 -38.10 -45.51
C GLU A 1175 -21.73 -37.53 -44.16
N PHE A 1176 -20.78 -38.23 -43.56
CA PHE A 1176 -20.14 -37.89 -42.30
C PHE A 1176 -18.67 -37.62 -42.56
N SER A 1177 -18.07 -36.70 -41.82
CA SER A 1177 -16.62 -36.53 -41.86
C SER A 1177 -16.04 -36.30 -40.48
N GLY A 1178 -14.84 -36.82 -40.25
CA GLY A 1178 -14.11 -36.70 -39.01
C GLY A 1178 -12.61 -36.76 -39.28
N MET A 1179 -11.85 -35.89 -38.63
CA MET A 1179 -10.38 -35.97 -38.69
C MET A 1179 -9.90 -37.03 -37.71
N ILE A 1180 -8.96 -37.87 -38.15
CA ILE A 1180 -8.28 -38.85 -37.30
C ILE A 1180 -6.78 -38.59 -37.32
N SER A 1181 -6.10 -38.97 -36.25
CA SER A 1181 -4.64 -39.02 -36.21
C SER A 1181 -4.22 -40.50 -36.14
N LEU A 1182 -3.37 -40.91 -37.07
CA LEU A 1182 -2.67 -42.19 -37.02
C LEU A 1182 -1.37 -41.97 -36.26
N ILE A 1183 -1.31 -42.47 -35.03
CA ILE A 1183 -0.11 -42.49 -34.20
C ILE A 1183 0.17 -43.97 -33.88
N ARG A 1184 1.45 -44.36 -33.97
CA ARG A 1184 1.90 -45.74 -33.85
C ARG A 1184 1.65 -46.41 -32.51
#